data_AF-Q4WDQ4-F1
#
_entry.id   AF-Q4WDQ4-F1
#
_cell.length_a   1.000
_cell.length_b   1.000
_cell.length_c   1.000
_cell.angle_alpha   90.00
_cell.angle_beta   90.00
_cell.angle_gamma   90.00
#
_symmetry.space_group_name_H-M   'P 1'
#
loop_
_entity.id
_entity.type
_entity.pdbx_description
1 polymer ?
#
loop_
_entity_poly.entity_id
_entity_poly.type
_entity_poly.pdbx_seq_one_letter_code
_entity_poly.pdbx_strand_id
1 'polypeptide(L)'
;MNNMTSLDSLVRLIQASPQRSDVFGWDSLYGSGDPPSIANSNESGAMKGQQELESLESLGELSSVASSNNHPADSTLHIGWNGFANPEMTGCGSDSSEVNVQSIVSGLSQGNLIYRSRMSSMPSQWGDSQTGWRRVDRQRNESMNMRDHHALSLSTFGPDHLIMENTNKIFISDSLLQIYHDVLENNLACWLAEDTCPYGLQWRRREPLPIPQKPIAGTKTYPEWGVAWSNRMFQRVRQLDRSAQSAKLIRLTAYENQASSKALNLAVMAFSTQWAQGKRGWDELHGASRCENFMDHKGEELGDEFEQALRHSIWEQAKRALQDVSDLECFRVVFAELIFGLVQKPYSRNEYDLDATIGLATRNLCKSGTNSISPTIADIFAREGPPIFMERGARKMHALKYRFEAYQAGFRQGARSFESEPNAGPPQEMSAEDGQTIGLLYWLAVMFDTVSSSINERPVVVPDEECQHDGAQRAAKDPLEIPVTNVRWKLDLYAQDDTERPSLLHWPCTYDVATRAVARSAAVKVLLFRHISYLQNGLRNCENGPAIEEIIKTTLSVYRYWDVTHGAFFRDLIMNYESVPPRIRSWFPCISIPWHLGSLMLANLIDYVDEHRLGCDSNRAKRLHVGLAAKIRRASSIELAQFAAVITPQAIGAIGLKQLPDFHFAVNESPALTEPWTILFIRAFTDAAVFHIGEIEELQNHQWSDIDHTSEALQVSTARAESCIRALRFLGRKSRMAEDIGTVLSKHLDT
;
A
#
# COMPACT_ATOMS: atom_id res chain seq x y z
N MET A 1 -10.54 15.80 30.98
CA MET A 1 -9.09 15.74 31.31
C MET A 1 -8.61 14.31 31.55
N ASN A 2 -9.35 13.46 32.27
CA ASN A 2 -8.90 12.11 32.68
C ASN A 2 -8.54 11.12 31.54
N ASN A 3 -8.98 11.34 30.30
CA ASN A 3 -8.69 10.42 29.19
C ASN A 3 -7.22 10.50 28.71
N MET A 4 -6.51 11.61 28.93
CA MET A 4 -5.11 11.75 28.49
C MET A 4 -4.16 10.86 29.30
N THR A 5 -4.40 10.69 30.61
CA THR A 5 -3.58 9.84 31.49
C THR A 5 -3.67 8.35 31.16
N SER A 6 -4.76 7.90 30.54
CA SER A 6 -4.90 6.51 30.06
C SER A 6 -3.93 6.22 28.90
N LEU A 7 -3.80 7.16 27.96
CA LEU A 7 -3.01 7.01 26.73
C LEU A 7 -1.50 7.09 26.98
N ASP A 8 -1.01 8.02 27.80
CA ASP A 8 0.43 8.04 28.17
C ASP A 8 0.86 6.79 28.96
N SER A 9 -0.08 6.13 29.65
CA SER A 9 0.17 4.85 30.32
C SER A 9 0.30 3.68 29.34
N LEU A 10 -0.41 3.73 28.20
CA LEU A 10 -0.31 2.76 27.10
C LEU A 10 1.13 2.72 26.55
N VAL A 11 1.71 3.90 26.31
CA VAL A 11 3.08 4.06 25.81
C VAL A 11 4.14 3.49 26.76
N ARG A 12 3.94 3.59 28.08
CA ARG A 12 4.91 3.13 29.09
C ARG A 12 5.00 1.60 29.18
N LEU A 13 3.91 0.88 28.95
CA LEU A 13 3.92 -0.59 29.05
C LEU A 13 4.70 -1.24 27.90
N ILE A 14 4.54 -0.72 26.68
CA ILE A 14 5.22 -1.19 25.46
C ILE A 14 6.76 -1.03 25.53
N GLN A 15 7.26 -0.21 26.46
CA GLN A 15 8.70 -0.01 26.69
C GLN A 15 9.34 -1.14 27.53
N ALA A 16 8.54 -2.06 28.11
CA ALA A 16 9.02 -3.11 29.00
C ALA A 16 8.82 -4.52 28.43
N SER A 17 9.80 -5.03 27.68
CA SER A 17 9.96 -6.47 27.43
C SER A 17 11.43 -6.84 27.19
N PRO A 18 11.85 -8.08 27.52
CA PRO A 18 13.23 -8.32 27.95
C PRO A 18 14.20 -8.57 26.80
N GLN A 19 15.46 -8.17 27.01
CA GLN A 19 16.59 -8.76 26.28
C GLN A 19 16.78 -10.21 26.74
N ARG A 20 17.16 -11.09 25.81
CA ARG A 20 17.76 -12.38 26.15
C ARG A 20 18.92 -12.67 25.21
N SER A 21 20.05 -13.05 25.79
CA SER A 21 21.23 -13.59 25.11
C SER A 21 21.11 -15.13 25.06
N ASP A 22 22.02 -15.94 24.49
CA ASP A 22 23.42 -15.72 24.09
C ASP A 22 23.83 -16.68 22.95
N VAL A 23 25.00 -16.42 22.35
CA VAL A 23 26.00 -17.36 21.79
C VAL A 23 25.52 -18.67 21.15
N PHE A 24 25.85 -18.87 19.86
CA PHE A 24 26.82 -19.89 19.41
C PHE A 24 27.23 -19.65 17.95
N GLY A 25 28.54 -19.62 17.68
CA GLY A 25 29.11 -19.47 16.34
C GLY A 25 29.86 -20.73 15.89
N TRP A 26 29.98 -20.90 14.57
CA TRP A 26 30.84 -21.89 13.93
C TRP A 26 31.55 -21.24 12.74
N ASP A 27 32.81 -21.59 12.55
CA ASP A 27 33.75 -20.87 11.70
C ASP A 27 34.38 -21.79 10.64
N SER A 28 34.73 -21.21 9.49
CA SER A 28 35.64 -21.74 8.45
C SER A 28 35.39 -23.14 7.82
N LEU A 29 35.34 -23.19 6.48
CA LEU A 29 36.42 -23.77 5.65
C LEU A 29 36.13 -23.70 4.13
N TYR A 30 37.20 -23.77 3.33
CA TYR A 30 37.25 -23.75 1.85
C TYR A 30 36.86 -22.41 1.18
N GLY A 31 37.50 -22.00 0.08
CA GLY A 31 38.66 -22.57 -0.61
C GLY A 31 39.00 -21.77 -1.88
N SER A 32 40.28 -21.56 -2.17
CA SER A 32 40.74 -20.74 -3.32
C SER A 32 40.51 -21.43 -4.66
N GLY A 33 40.21 -20.64 -5.71
CA GLY A 33 40.09 -21.09 -7.10
C GLY A 33 39.92 -19.92 -8.06
N ASP A 34 41.03 -19.43 -8.63
CA ASP A 34 41.05 -18.35 -9.63
C ASP A 34 40.75 -18.84 -11.07
N PRO A 35 40.37 -17.94 -12.00
CA PRO A 35 39.67 -18.33 -13.24
C PRO A 35 40.56 -18.44 -14.50
N PRO A 36 40.06 -19.09 -15.58
CA PRO A 36 40.63 -18.98 -16.91
C PRO A 36 40.05 -17.80 -17.70
N SER A 37 40.92 -17.04 -18.37
CA SER A 37 40.57 -15.96 -19.30
C SER A 37 40.69 -16.41 -20.76
N ILE A 38 39.80 -15.91 -21.61
CA ILE A 38 39.83 -15.88 -23.09
C ILE A 38 38.66 -14.94 -23.49
N ALA A 39 38.68 -14.10 -24.53
CA ALA A 39 39.64 -13.36 -25.35
C ALA A 39 38.76 -12.65 -26.42
N ASN A 40 39.24 -11.58 -27.06
CA ASN A 40 38.38 -10.68 -27.83
C ASN A 40 38.02 -11.16 -29.25
N SER A 41 36.89 -10.66 -29.78
CA SER A 41 36.70 -10.41 -31.23
C SER A 41 35.94 -9.10 -31.46
N ASN A 42 36.39 -8.31 -32.44
CA ASN A 42 35.92 -6.94 -32.74
C ASN A 42 34.92 -6.89 -33.91
N GLU A 43 34.36 -5.68 -34.15
CA GLU A 43 33.73 -5.22 -35.40
C GLU A 43 32.41 -5.91 -35.80
N SER A 44 31.41 -5.27 -36.43
CA SER A 44 31.14 -3.86 -36.81
C SER A 44 29.58 -3.71 -36.86
N GLY A 45 28.89 -2.63 -37.21
CA GLY A 45 29.22 -1.30 -37.72
C GLY A 45 28.03 -0.73 -38.52
N ALA A 46 27.49 0.42 -38.08
CA ALA A 46 26.56 1.31 -38.80
C ALA A 46 25.36 0.73 -39.59
N MET A 47 24.15 0.87 -39.04
CA MET A 47 22.92 1.22 -39.79
C MET A 47 21.87 1.78 -38.81
N LYS A 48 21.70 3.11 -38.75
CA LYS A 48 20.72 3.76 -37.86
C LYS A 48 20.20 5.04 -38.54
N GLY A 49 18.93 5.02 -38.96
CA GLY A 49 18.33 6.14 -39.70
C GLY A 49 16.91 5.92 -40.27
N GLN A 50 16.41 4.68 -40.33
CA GLN A 50 15.06 4.39 -40.86
C GLN A 50 14.06 3.85 -39.81
N GLN A 51 14.53 3.55 -38.59
CA GLN A 51 13.77 2.87 -37.54
C GLN A 51 12.91 3.81 -36.65
N GLU A 52 12.89 5.12 -36.93
CA GLU A 52 12.14 6.14 -36.15
C GLU A 52 10.73 6.47 -36.72
N LEU A 53 10.28 5.74 -37.75
CA LEU A 53 8.89 5.77 -38.25
C LEU A 53 8.05 4.67 -37.58
N GLU A 54 8.47 3.41 -37.77
CA GLU A 54 7.85 2.21 -37.19
C GLU A 54 7.63 2.33 -35.67
N SER A 55 8.53 3.00 -34.94
CA SER A 55 8.45 3.17 -33.48
C SER A 55 7.26 4.00 -32.98
N LEU A 56 6.63 4.82 -33.84
CA LEU A 56 5.41 5.58 -33.52
C LEU A 56 4.16 4.96 -34.15
N GLU A 57 4.30 4.27 -35.28
CA GLU A 57 3.19 3.56 -35.94
C GLU A 57 2.85 2.24 -35.23
N SER A 58 3.82 1.60 -34.57
CA SER A 58 3.62 0.45 -33.67
C SER A 58 2.68 0.76 -32.49
N LEU A 59 2.65 2.02 -32.00
CA LEU A 59 1.66 2.49 -31.01
C LEU A 59 0.25 2.68 -31.60
N GLY A 60 0.10 2.62 -32.93
CA GLY A 60 -1.18 2.46 -33.61
C GLY A 60 -1.62 0.99 -33.59
N GLU A 61 -0.78 0.09 -34.07
CA GLU A 61 -1.13 -1.32 -34.28
C GLU A 61 -1.40 -2.08 -32.98
N LEU A 62 -0.59 -1.89 -31.93
CA LEU A 62 -0.77 -2.60 -30.64
C LEU A 62 -2.12 -2.27 -29.96
N SER A 63 -2.73 -1.12 -30.26
CA SER A 63 -4.05 -0.75 -29.74
C SER A 63 -5.23 -1.44 -30.45
N SER A 64 -5.02 -2.01 -31.64
CA SER A 64 -6.10 -2.61 -32.44
C SER A 64 -6.61 -3.94 -31.88
N VAL A 65 -5.77 -4.70 -31.18
CA VAL A 65 -6.09 -6.02 -30.63
C VAL A 65 -7.15 -5.95 -29.53
N ALA A 66 -7.32 -4.77 -28.90
CA ALA A 66 -8.37 -4.53 -27.91
C ALA A 66 -9.78 -4.30 -28.52
N SER A 67 -9.92 -4.28 -29.87
CA SER A 67 -11.13 -3.84 -30.56
C SER A 67 -11.88 -4.95 -31.31
N SER A 68 -11.50 -6.22 -31.20
CA SER A 68 -12.10 -7.32 -31.96
C SER A 68 -12.49 -8.54 -31.11
N ASN A 69 -13.67 -8.49 -30.48
CA ASN A 69 -14.40 -9.69 -30.01
C ASN A 69 -15.89 -9.42 -29.66
N ASN A 70 -16.62 -8.69 -30.52
CA ASN A 70 -18.07 -8.51 -30.38
C ASN A 70 -18.85 -9.57 -31.19
N HIS A 71 -19.23 -10.68 -30.54
CA HIS A 71 -20.32 -11.55 -31.00
C HIS A 71 -21.05 -12.18 -29.80
N PRO A 72 -22.36 -11.91 -29.60
CA PRO A 72 -23.14 -12.54 -28.54
C PRO A 72 -23.57 -13.95 -28.95
N ALA A 73 -23.43 -14.91 -28.02
CA ALA A 73 -23.93 -16.27 -28.18
C ALA A 73 -25.24 -16.44 -27.40
N ASP A 74 -26.37 -16.18 -28.06
CA ASP A 74 -27.70 -16.49 -27.53
C ASP A 74 -27.86 -18.01 -27.32
N SER A 75 -28.60 -18.42 -26.29
CA SER A 75 -28.84 -19.84 -25.99
C SER A 75 -30.16 -20.06 -25.24
N THR A 76 -31.27 -19.83 -25.92
CA THR A 76 -32.61 -20.14 -25.43
C THR A 76 -32.86 -21.66 -25.43
N LEU A 77 -33.22 -22.23 -24.28
CA LEU A 77 -33.56 -23.65 -24.15
C LEU A 77 -35.00 -23.94 -24.58
N HIS A 78 -35.24 -24.81 -25.58
CA HIS A 78 -36.52 -25.55 -25.69
C HIS A 78 -36.50 -26.83 -26.56
N ILE A 79 -36.59 -27.98 -25.88
CA ILE A 79 -37.34 -29.24 -26.20
C ILE A 79 -37.27 -29.87 -27.63
N GLY A 80 -36.90 -31.17 -27.65
CA GLY A 80 -37.16 -32.11 -28.77
C GLY A 80 -36.43 -33.46 -28.63
N TRP A 81 -36.74 -34.32 -27.65
CA TRP A 81 -37.73 -35.43 -27.73
C TRP A 81 -37.52 -36.50 -28.83
N ASN A 82 -37.09 -37.69 -28.39
CA ASN A 82 -37.28 -39.07 -28.93
C ASN A 82 -35.98 -39.90 -28.71
N GLY A 83 -36.00 -41.15 -28.25
CA GLY A 83 -37.10 -41.97 -27.74
C GLY A 83 -36.81 -43.47 -27.88
N PHE A 84 -37.03 -44.26 -26.81
CA PHE A 84 -36.80 -45.73 -26.70
C PHE A 84 -35.31 -46.17 -26.76
N ALA A 85 -34.87 -47.24 -26.07
CA ALA A 85 -35.63 -48.33 -25.48
C ALA A 85 -35.16 -48.78 -24.07
N ASN A 86 -36.12 -49.29 -23.32
CA ASN A 86 -36.07 -50.18 -22.14
C ASN A 86 -37.32 -51.10 -22.31
N PRO A 87 -37.48 -52.26 -21.62
CA PRO A 87 -36.98 -52.55 -20.27
C PRO A 87 -36.44 -53.98 -20.04
N GLU A 88 -36.01 -54.26 -18.82
CA GLU A 88 -36.53 -55.44 -18.08
C GLU A 88 -36.54 -55.18 -16.57
N MET A 89 -37.38 -55.89 -15.81
CA MET A 89 -37.54 -55.74 -14.34
C MET A 89 -37.39 -57.10 -13.64
N THR A 90 -36.87 -57.09 -12.40
CA THR A 90 -37.57 -57.61 -11.19
C THR A 90 -36.68 -57.54 -9.95
N GLY A 91 -37.27 -57.44 -8.75
CA GLY A 91 -36.59 -57.68 -7.47
C GLY A 91 -36.80 -56.59 -6.40
N CYS A 92 -37.80 -56.77 -5.54
CA CYS A 92 -37.97 -55.98 -4.31
C CYS A 92 -37.53 -56.81 -3.08
N GLY A 93 -36.95 -56.16 -2.06
CA GLY A 93 -36.67 -56.78 -0.76
C GLY A 93 -36.01 -55.83 0.25
N SER A 94 -36.66 -55.64 1.40
CA SER A 94 -36.21 -54.83 2.55
C SER A 94 -34.90 -55.38 3.18
N ASP A 95 -34.10 -54.65 3.97
CA ASP A 95 -34.48 -54.04 5.27
C ASP A 95 -33.45 -52.98 5.78
N SER A 96 -33.67 -52.46 6.99
CA SER A 96 -32.94 -51.34 7.60
C SER A 96 -31.70 -51.71 8.44
N SER A 97 -30.83 -50.74 8.69
CA SER A 97 -29.94 -50.70 9.88
C SER A 97 -29.33 -49.31 10.10
N GLU A 98 -28.98 -49.01 11.35
CA GLU A 98 -28.38 -47.76 11.81
C GLU A 98 -26.85 -47.76 11.65
N VAL A 99 -26.21 -46.58 11.58
CA VAL A 99 -24.74 -46.45 11.58
C VAL A 99 -24.29 -45.67 12.82
N ASN A 100 -23.56 -46.35 13.70
CA ASN A 100 -22.90 -45.78 14.89
C ASN A 100 -21.43 -45.48 14.57
N VAL A 101 -20.89 -44.36 15.07
CA VAL A 101 -19.53 -43.90 14.78
C VAL A 101 -18.63 -44.06 16.02
N GLN A 102 -17.63 -44.92 15.92
CA GLN A 102 -16.56 -45.06 16.92
C GLN A 102 -15.19 -45.33 16.26
N SER A 103 -14.13 -44.98 17.01
CA SER A 103 -12.69 -45.28 16.79
C SER A 103 -11.81 -44.18 16.16
N ILE A 104 -11.23 -43.34 17.03
CA ILE A 104 -9.92 -42.67 16.82
C ILE A 104 -9.08 -42.82 18.10
N VAL A 105 -8.04 -43.65 18.04
CA VAL A 105 -7.13 -44.09 19.12
C VAL A 105 -5.83 -44.57 18.41
N SER A 106 -4.57 -44.31 18.78
CA SER A 106 -3.94 -43.46 19.83
C SER A 106 -2.41 -43.39 19.58
N GLY A 107 -1.68 -42.53 20.34
CA GLY A 107 -0.21 -42.47 20.43
C GLY A 107 0.32 -41.03 20.28
N LEU A 108 1.18 -40.47 21.15
CA LEU A 108 1.96 -40.97 22.30
C LEU A 108 1.80 -39.95 23.48
N SER A 109 1.70 -40.31 24.76
CA SER A 109 2.81 -40.56 25.73
C SER A 109 4.10 -39.76 25.51
N GLN A 110 4.75 -39.12 26.49
CA GLN A 110 4.54 -38.79 27.93
C GLN A 110 5.63 -37.72 28.28
N GLY A 111 5.72 -37.00 29.41
CA GLY A 111 5.08 -36.91 30.74
C GLY A 111 5.88 -35.85 31.55
N ASN A 112 5.84 -35.65 32.88
CA ASN A 112 4.99 -36.06 34.01
C ASN A 112 5.32 -35.14 35.23
N LEU A 113 4.61 -35.29 36.37
CA LEU A 113 4.84 -34.70 37.72
C LEU A 113 4.50 -33.19 37.88
N ILE A 114 3.49 -32.73 38.64
CA ILE A 114 2.79 -33.14 39.89
C ILE A 114 3.51 -32.72 41.19
N TYR A 115 2.87 -31.81 41.95
CA TYR A 115 2.66 -31.96 43.40
C TYR A 115 1.25 -31.46 43.80
N ARG A 116 0.75 -31.85 44.99
CA ARG A 116 -0.70 -31.88 45.29
C ARG A 116 -1.03 -31.62 46.77
N SER A 117 -2.24 -31.11 47.03
CA SER A 117 -2.94 -31.10 48.34
C SER A 117 -2.37 -30.13 49.40
N ARG A 118 -3.08 -29.72 50.47
CA ARG A 118 -4.46 -30.02 50.93
C ARG A 118 -4.99 -28.82 51.74
N MET A 119 -6.32 -28.63 51.82
CA MET A 119 -6.95 -27.89 52.92
C MET A 119 -7.50 -28.86 53.97
N SER A 120 -7.59 -28.40 55.22
CA SER A 120 -8.24 -29.09 56.33
C SER A 120 -9.04 -28.11 57.19
N SER A 121 -10.30 -28.40 57.44
CA SER A 121 -11.21 -27.68 58.34
C SER A 121 -11.49 -28.51 59.61
N MET A 122 -11.93 -27.87 60.70
CA MET A 122 -12.61 -28.38 61.92
C MET A 122 -12.57 -27.24 62.99
N PRO A 123 -13.45 -27.18 64.02
CA PRO A 123 -14.91 -27.32 63.94
C PRO A 123 -15.70 -26.39 64.91
N SER A 124 -17.01 -26.67 65.04
CA SER A 124 -17.92 -26.31 66.16
C SER A 124 -18.53 -24.87 66.13
N GLN A 125 -19.72 -24.59 66.71
CA GLN A 125 -20.63 -25.45 67.50
C GLN A 125 -22.11 -24.97 67.50
N TRP A 126 -23.06 -25.87 67.16
CA TRP A 126 -24.51 -25.90 67.53
C TRP A 126 -25.38 -24.64 67.18
N GLY A 127 -26.72 -24.65 67.21
CA GLY A 127 -27.75 -25.66 67.46
C GLY A 127 -29.17 -25.17 67.05
N ASP A 128 -30.20 -26.00 67.17
CA ASP A 128 -31.48 -25.87 66.44
C ASP A 128 -32.64 -25.05 67.08
N SER A 129 -33.63 -24.75 66.23
CA SER A 129 -35.11 -24.72 66.48
C SER A 129 -35.87 -23.48 67.02
N GLN A 130 -36.65 -22.88 66.10
CA GLN A 130 -38.08 -22.48 66.11
C GLN A 130 -38.85 -21.89 67.34
N THR A 131 -39.93 -21.16 66.97
CA THR A 131 -41.06 -20.59 67.76
C THR A 131 -40.77 -19.24 68.45
N GLY A 132 -41.73 -18.30 68.60
CA GLY A 132 -43.09 -18.20 68.06
C GLY A 132 -43.90 -17.03 68.69
N TRP A 133 -45.10 -16.73 68.15
CA TRP A 133 -46.16 -15.82 68.68
C TRP A 133 -46.07 -14.28 68.50
N ARG A 134 -47.09 -13.73 67.80
CA ARG A 134 -48.03 -12.60 68.15
C ARG A 134 -47.53 -11.51 69.13
N ARG A 135 -47.77 -10.19 69.02
CA ARG A 135 -48.86 -9.31 68.45
C ARG A 135 -48.31 -7.84 68.48
N VAL A 136 -48.84 -6.73 67.91
CA VAL A 136 -49.94 -6.39 66.96
C VAL A 136 -49.79 -4.91 66.46
N ASP A 137 -50.60 -4.50 65.47
CA ASP A 137 -51.05 -3.15 65.03
C ASP A 137 -50.21 -1.87 65.25
N ARG A 138 -49.93 -1.16 64.14
CA ARG A 138 -50.73 0.02 63.75
C ARG A 138 -50.60 0.36 62.25
N GLN A 139 -51.69 0.78 61.61
CA GLN A 139 -51.75 1.14 60.17
C GLN A 139 -51.23 2.55 59.88
N ARG A 140 -50.60 2.73 58.70
CA ARG A 140 -51.04 3.73 57.70
C ARG A 140 -50.60 3.33 56.28
N ASN A 141 -51.41 3.65 55.28
CA ASN A 141 -51.11 3.43 53.86
C ASN A 141 -50.15 4.51 53.33
N GLU A 142 -49.32 4.19 52.33
CA GLU A 142 -49.57 4.52 50.91
C GLU A 142 -48.50 3.88 50.00
N SER A 143 -48.72 3.90 48.67
CA SER A 143 -47.97 3.11 47.69
C SER A 143 -47.14 3.98 46.73
N MET A 144 -45.94 3.52 46.35
CA MET A 144 -45.59 3.34 44.93
C MET A 144 -44.25 2.63 44.66
N ASN A 145 -44.27 1.77 43.64
CA ASN A 145 -43.21 1.37 42.71
C ASN A 145 -41.74 1.36 43.13
N MET A 146 -41.21 0.14 43.26
CA MET A 146 -40.15 -0.40 42.40
C MET A 146 -39.08 0.59 41.90
N ARG A 147 -37.97 0.67 42.64
CA ARG A 147 -36.67 1.12 42.12
C ARG A 147 -35.55 0.41 42.89
N ASP A 148 -35.20 -0.80 42.44
CA ASP A 148 -33.97 -1.49 42.84
C ASP A 148 -33.49 -2.42 41.72
N HIS A 149 -32.80 -1.83 40.74
CA HIS A 149 -31.75 -2.51 39.99
C HIS A 149 -30.48 -1.72 40.25
N HIS A 150 -29.63 -2.22 41.16
CA HIS A 150 -28.33 -1.64 41.42
C HIS A 150 -27.46 -1.77 40.17
N ALA A 151 -27.33 -0.68 39.42
CA ALA A 151 -26.21 -0.52 38.52
C ALA A 151 -24.93 -0.56 39.37
N LEU A 152 -24.13 -1.62 39.21
CA LEU A 152 -22.84 -1.76 39.86
C LEU A 152 -21.87 -0.75 39.24
N SER A 153 -21.82 0.46 39.81
CA SER A 153 -20.84 1.48 39.46
C SER A 153 -19.43 0.99 39.77
N LEU A 154 -18.80 0.36 38.78
CA LEU A 154 -17.39 0.00 38.81
C LEU A 154 -16.56 1.26 39.06
N SER A 155 -15.80 1.27 40.17
CA SER A 155 -14.92 2.39 40.49
C SER A 155 -13.86 2.55 39.42
N THR A 156 -13.71 3.76 38.88
CA THR A 156 -12.65 4.15 37.92
C THR A 156 -11.23 3.99 38.50
N PHE A 157 -11.12 3.72 39.81
CA PHE A 157 -9.87 3.47 40.53
C PHE A 157 -9.76 2.04 41.08
N GLY A 158 -10.68 1.13 40.68
CA GLY A 158 -10.61 -0.28 41.07
C GLY A 158 -9.47 -1.04 40.36
N PRO A 159 -8.84 -2.03 41.00
CA PRO A 159 -7.78 -2.82 40.36
C PRO A 159 -8.30 -3.56 39.11
N ASP A 160 -9.55 -4.04 39.15
CA ASP A 160 -10.17 -4.74 38.02
C ASP A 160 -10.36 -3.81 36.81
N HIS A 161 -10.66 -2.53 37.04
CA HIS A 161 -10.72 -1.51 35.97
C HIS A 161 -9.34 -1.30 35.33
N LEU A 162 -8.28 -1.20 36.14
CA LEU A 162 -6.91 -1.05 35.63
C LEU A 162 -6.42 -2.30 34.87
N ILE A 163 -6.81 -3.49 35.32
CA ILE A 163 -6.52 -4.76 34.63
C ILE A 163 -7.27 -4.84 33.30
N MET A 164 -8.57 -4.53 33.28
CA MET A 164 -9.38 -4.49 32.06
C MET A 164 -8.85 -3.44 31.06
N GLU A 165 -8.52 -2.25 31.54
CA GLU A 165 -7.97 -1.15 30.73
C GLU A 165 -6.62 -1.55 30.10
N ASN A 166 -5.71 -2.17 30.86
CA ASN A 166 -4.44 -2.65 30.32
C ASN A 166 -4.61 -3.84 29.36
N THR A 167 -5.57 -4.73 29.64
CA THR A 167 -5.91 -5.86 28.74
C THR A 167 -6.41 -5.35 27.39
N ASN A 168 -7.36 -4.41 27.40
CA ASN A 168 -7.90 -3.80 26.18
C ASN A 168 -6.81 -3.06 25.38
N LYS A 169 -5.89 -2.37 26.06
CA LYS A 169 -4.74 -1.70 25.43
C LYS A 169 -3.82 -2.66 24.69
N ILE A 170 -3.55 -3.85 25.26
CA ILE A 170 -2.74 -4.88 24.60
C ILE A 170 -3.45 -5.40 23.36
N PHE A 171 -4.72 -5.82 23.47
CA PHE A 171 -5.49 -6.30 22.31
C PHE A 171 -5.60 -5.27 21.18
N ILE A 172 -5.82 -3.98 21.49
CA ILE A 172 -5.85 -2.90 20.50
C ILE A 172 -4.45 -2.71 19.87
N SER A 173 -3.38 -2.78 20.64
CA SER A 173 -2.01 -2.66 20.12
C SER A 173 -1.61 -3.82 19.23
N ASP A 174 -2.00 -5.06 19.57
CA ASP A 174 -1.68 -6.25 18.79
C ASP A 174 -2.50 -6.30 17.49
N SER A 175 -3.79 -5.95 17.54
CA SER A 175 -4.65 -5.79 16.35
C SER A 175 -4.13 -4.71 15.40
N LEU A 176 -3.74 -3.54 15.92
CA LEU A 176 -3.14 -2.48 15.10
C LEU A 176 -1.77 -2.90 14.54
N LEU A 177 -0.95 -3.67 15.28
CA LEU A 177 0.31 -4.20 14.77
C LEU A 177 0.09 -5.29 13.69
N GLN A 178 -1.01 -6.05 13.75
CA GLN A 178 -1.41 -6.96 12.68
C GLN A 178 -1.87 -6.19 11.43
N ILE A 179 -2.67 -5.12 11.57
CA ILE A 179 -3.02 -4.24 10.44
C ILE A 179 -1.76 -3.66 9.78
N TYR A 180 -0.78 -3.21 10.57
CA TYR A 180 0.52 -2.76 10.05
C TYR A 180 1.25 -3.88 9.26
N HIS A 181 1.18 -5.13 9.72
CA HIS A 181 1.75 -6.28 9.01
C HIS A 181 1.06 -6.50 7.66
N ASP A 182 -0.25 -6.68 7.69
CA ASP A 182 -1.07 -7.13 6.56
C ASP A 182 -1.19 -6.06 5.46
N VAL A 183 -1.10 -4.78 5.84
CA VAL A 183 -1.07 -3.64 4.91
C VAL A 183 0.36 -3.31 4.49
N LEU A 184 1.21 -2.82 5.41
CA LEU A 184 2.48 -2.19 5.04
C LEU A 184 3.62 -3.19 4.88
N GLU A 185 3.96 -4.00 5.90
CA GLU A 185 5.09 -4.95 5.78
C GLU A 185 4.86 -5.98 4.65
N ASN A 186 3.61 -6.39 4.46
CA ASN A 186 3.18 -7.18 3.31
C ASN A 186 3.53 -6.46 1.98
N ASN A 187 3.13 -5.21 1.76
CA ASN A 187 3.47 -4.48 0.53
C ASN A 187 4.98 -4.17 0.41
N LEU A 188 5.66 -3.90 1.52
CA LEU A 188 7.11 -3.70 1.53
C LEU A 188 7.87 -4.92 1.01
N ALA A 189 7.36 -6.15 1.17
CA ALA A 189 8.00 -7.35 0.60
C ALA A 189 8.14 -7.28 -0.93
N CYS A 190 7.15 -6.71 -1.65
CA CYS A 190 7.24 -6.55 -3.10
C CYS A 190 7.92 -5.23 -3.53
N TRP A 191 7.93 -4.20 -2.69
CA TRP A 191 8.59 -2.91 -2.99
C TRP A 191 10.09 -2.89 -2.65
N LEU A 192 10.51 -3.65 -1.65
CA LEU A 192 11.86 -3.69 -1.09
C LEU A 192 12.48 -5.10 -1.20
N ALA A 193 12.32 -5.73 -2.36
CA ALA A 193 13.01 -6.98 -2.66
C ALA A 193 14.53 -6.74 -2.85
N GLU A 194 15.32 -7.70 -2.41
CA GLU A 194 16.78 -7.54 -2.28
C GLU A 194 17.52 -7.69 -3.61
N ASP A 195 16.92 -8.36 -4.59
CA ASP A 195 17.39 -8.40 -5.99
C ASP A 195 16.97 -7.16 -6.79
N THR A 196 15.91 -6.44 -6.35
CA THR A 196 15.40 -5.24 -7.04
C THR A 196 15.98 -3.91 -6.55
N CYS A 197 16.75 -3.93 -5.46
CA CYS A 197 17.23 -2.70 -4.80
C CYS A 197 18.37 -2.02 -5.57
N PRO A 198 18.25 -0.73 -5.96
CA PRO A 198 19.30 -0.02 -6.69
C PRO A 198 20.63 0.20 -5.93
N TYR A 199 20.61 0.01 -4.60
CA TYR A 199 21.68 0.40 -3.68
C TYR A 199 22.32 -0.82 -2.99
N GLY A 200 22.77 -1.76 -3.82
CA GLY A 200 23.37 -3.02 -3.40
C GLY A 200 24.89 -2.97 -3.29
N LEU A 201 25.40 -3.04 -2.06
CA LEU A 201 26.83 -3.19 -1.74
C LEU A 201 27.48 -4.39 -2.45
N GLN A 202 26.71 -5.44 -2.72
CA GLN A 202 27.11 -6.58 -3.56
C GLN A 202 26.15 -6.70 -4.74
N TRP A 203 26.58 -6.23 -5.92
CA TRP A 203 25.82 -6.33 -7.16
C TRP A 203 25.77 -7.80 -7.63
N ARG A 204 24.58 -8.42 -7.61
CA ARG A 204 24.37 -9.70 -8.31
C ARG A 204 24.23 -9.43 -9.81
N ARG A 205 24.82 -10.31 -10.63
CA ARG A 205 24.72 -10.23 -12.09
C ARG A 205 23.25 -10.39 -12.51
N ARG A 206 22.81 -9.65 -13.55
CA ARG A 206 21.45 -9.72 -14.12
C ARG A 206 21.08 -11.17 -14.43
N GLU A 207 20.19 -11.77 -13.64
CA GLU A 207 19.59 -13.08 -13.89
C GLU A 207 18.25 -12.91 -14.63
N PRO A 208 18.13 -13.41 -15.88
CA PRO A 208 16.87 -13.45 -16.61
C PRO A 208 15.77 -14.18 -15.83
N LEU A 209 14.51 -13.88 -16.14
CA LEU A 209 13.42 -14.73 -15.65
C LEU A 209 13.61 -16.15 -16.21
N PRO A 210 13.61 -17.20 -15.36
CA PRO A 210 13.84 -18.55 -15.84
C PRO A 210 12.68 -18.99 -16.75
N ILE A 211 13.03 -19.33 -17.99
CA ILE A 211 12.13 -19.95 -18.98
C ILE A 211 11.38 -21.12 -18.30
N PRO A 212 10.07 -21.31 -18.55
CA PRO A 212 9.27 -22.36 -17.90
C PRO A 212 9.72 -23.78 -18.30
N GLN A 213 10.76 -24.26 -17.62
CA GLN A 213 11.22 -25.64 -17.62
C GLN A 213 10.88 -26.28 -16.27
N LYS A 214 10.86 -27.62 -16.22
CA LYS A 214 10.35 -28.39 -15.07
C LYS A 214 11.06 -27.99 -13.76
N PRO A 215 10.34 -27.84 -12.65
CA PRO A 215 10.90 -27.31 -11.40
C PRO A 215 12.03 -28.20 -10.89
N ILE A 216 13.23 -27.62 -10.78
CA ILE A 216 14.36 -28.24 -10.10
C ILE A 216 14.06 -28.18 -8.59
N ALA A 217 13.79 -29.33 -7.98
CA ALA A 217 13.52 -29.43 -6.54
C ALA A 217 14.78 -29.03 -5.74
N GLY A 218 14.84 -27.78 -5.29
CA GLY A 218 15.99 -27.26 -4.55
C GLY A 218 16.06 -25.74 -4.43
N THR A 219 15.41 -24.97 -5.30
CA THR A 219 15.25 -23.52 -5.11
C THR A 219 14.37 -23.27 -3.88
N LYS A 220 15.01 -22.86 -2.78
CA LYS A 220 14.31 -22.39 -1.58
C LYS A 220 13.45 -21.20 -1.97
N THR A 221 12.14 -21.32 -1.78
CA THR A 221 11.29 -20.14 -1.58
C THR A 221 11.92 -19.28 -0.48
N TYR A 222 12.00 -17.97 -0.70
CA TYR A 222 12.43 -17.04 0.35
C TYR A 222 11.51 -17.25 1.56
N PRO A 223 12.01 -17.68 2.75
CA PRO A 223 11.16 -18.01 3.90
C PRO A 223 10.25 -16.85 4.34
N GLU A 224 10.71 -15.65 4.01
CA GLU A 224 10.15 -14.32 4.27
C GLU A 224 8.84 -14.06 3.52
N TRP A 225 8.53 -14.83 2.48
CA TRP A 225 7.30 -14.71 1.67
C TRP A 225 6.23 -15.74 2.09
N GLY A 226 6.55 -16.59 3.09
CA GLY A 226 5.67 -17.61 3.68
C GLY A 226 4.73 -17.07 4.76
N VAL A 227 4.23 -17.95 5.63
CA VAL A 227 3.21 -17.65 6.67
C VAL A 227 3.82 -17.02 7.94
N ALA A 228 5.11 -16.66 7.93
CA ALA A 228 5.82 -16.19 9.11
C ALA A 228 5.67 -14.67 9.33
N TRP A 229 4.70 -14.27 10.15
CA TRP A 229 4.51 -12.89 10.62
C TRP A 229 5.78 -12.38 11.35
N SER A 230 6.62 -11.62 10.63
CA SER A 230 7.93 -11.21 11.11
C SER A 230 8.09 -9.70 11.34
N ASN A 231 7.28 -8.85 10.68
CA ASN A 231 7.47 -7.39 10.69
C ASN A 231 8.95 -7.01 10.42
N ARG A 232 9.50 -7.59 9.35
CA ARG A 232 10.92 -7.63 9.01
C ARG A 232 11.56 -6.25 8.96
N MET A 233 10.91 -5.27 8.33
CA MET A 233 11.45 -3.91 8.20
C MET A 233 11.48 -3.20 9.56
N PHE A 234 10.38 -3.24 10.30
CA PHE A 234 10.27 -2.70 11.66
C PHE A 234 11.29 -3.33 12.63
N GLN A 235 11.52 -4.65 12.57
CA GLN A 235 12.55 -5.32 13.37
C GLN A 235 13.97 -4.89 12.95
N ARG A 236 14.30 -4.96 11.65
CA ARG A 236 15.63 -4.55 11.13
C ARG A 236 15.94 -3.09 11.48
N VAL A 237 15.00 -2.15 11.31
CA VAL A 237 15.18 -0.73 11.69
C VAL A 237 15.44 -0.54 13.19
N ARG A 238 14.72 -1.27 14.06
CA ARG A 238 14.93 -1.18 15.52
C ARG A 238 16.27 -1.75 15.98
N GLN A 239 16.84 -2.70 15.25
CA GLN A 239 18.18 -3.24 15.52
C GLN A 239 19.28 -2.37 14.88
N LEU A 240 19.07 -1.85 13.66
CA LEU A 240 20.02 -1.03 12.91
C LEU A 240 20.49 0.21 13.69
N ASP A 241 19.58 0.86 14.42
CA ASP A 241 19.90 1.98 15.31
C ASP A 241 20.86 1.60 16.45
N ARG A 242 20.91 0.33 16.87
CA ARG A 242 21.89 -0.16 17.86
C ARG A 242 23.24 -0.42 17.19
N SER A 243 23.24 -1.12 16.05
CA SER A 243 24.45 -1.37 15.24
C SER A 243 25.18 -0.05 14.90
N ALA A 244 24.43 0.96 14.46
CA ALA A 244 24.93 2.28 14.12
C ALA A 244 25.44 3.10 15.32
N GLN A 245 24.95 2.85 16.54
CA GLN A 245 25.51 3.43 17.77
C GLN A 245 26.84 2.73 18.15
N SER A 246 26.91 1.39 18.09
CA SER A 246 28.14 0.63 18.34
C SER A 246 29.27 1.00 17.36
N ALA A 247 28.93 1.18 16.08
CA ALA A 247 29.84 1.65 15.04
C ALA A 247 30.18 3.16 15.13
N LYS A 248 29.54 3.90 16.05
CA LYS A 248 29.69 5.36 16.26
C LYS A 248 29.32 6.19 15.02
N LEU A 249 28.41 5.69 14.17
CA LEU A 249 27.81 6.45 13.07
C LEU A 249 26.90 7.56 13.60
N ILE A 250 25.98 7.18 14.49
CA ILE A 250 25.02 8.04 15.18
C ILE A 250 25.33 8.07 16.68
N ARG A 251 24.75 9.06 17.38
CA ARG A 251 24.75 9.17 18.83
C ARG A 251 23.32 9.51 19.25
N LEU A 252 22.81 8.85 20.28
CA LEU A 252 21.53 9.15 20.90
C LEU A 252 21.71 9.11 22.42
N THR A 253 21.13 10.06 23.16
CA THR A 253 20.99 9.92 24.61
C THR A 253 19.95 8.87 24.98
N ALA A 254 19.91 8.45 26.24
CA ALA A 254 18.89 7.51 26.72
C ALA A 254 17.46 8.03 26.49
N TYR A 255 17.25 9.35 26.64
CA TYR A 255 15.98 10.02 26.37
C TYR A 255 15.64 10.01 24.87
N GLU A 256 16.56 10.42 24.00
CA GLU A 256 16.39 10.42 22.54
C GLU A 256 16.10 9.01 21.99
N ASN A 257 16.77 7.98 22.54
CA ASN A 257 16.56 6.58 22.20
C ASN A 257 15.14 6.09 22.59
N GLN A 258 14.61 6.56 23.73
CA GLN A 258 13.23 6.30 24.17
C GLN A 258 12.21 7.08 23.33
N ALA A 259 12.49 8.36 23.03
CA ALA A 259 11.64 9.23 22.22
C ALA A 259 11.54 8.73 20.77
N SER A 260 12.66 8.35 20.14
CA SER A 260 12.70 7.72 18.81
C SER A 260 11.84 6.44 18.75
N SER A 261 11.82 5.67 19.85
CA SER A 261 10.98 4.47 19.96
C SER A 261 9.49 4.81 20.16
N LYS A 262 9.17 5.85 20.95
CA LYS A 262 7.80 6.37 21.11
C LYS A 262 7.26 6.88 19.77
N ALA A 263 8.06 7.64 19.01
CA ALA A 263 7.69 8.19 17.71
C ALA A 263 7.40 7.09 16.68
N LEU A 264 8.28 6.09 16.53
CA LEU A 264 8.05 4.96 15.61
C LEU A 264 6.80 4.15 15.98
N ASN A 265 6.63 3.79 17.25
CA ASN A 265 5.46 3.04 17.68
C ASN A 265 4.16 3.84 17.45
N LEU A 266 4.16 5.15 17.74
CA LEU A 266 2.98 6.00 17.49
C LEU A 266 2.71 6.22 16.00
N ALA A 267 3.72 6.30 15.14
CA ALA A 267 3.55 6.39 13.69
C ALA A 267 2.91 5.10 13.12
N VAL A 268 3.38 3.92 13.55
CA VAL A 268 2.80 2.61 13.22
C VAL A 268 1.33 2.51 13.67
N MET A 269 1.02 2.97 14.89
CA MET A 269 -0.34 2.96 15.42
C MET A 269 -1.26 3.96 14.69
N ALA A 270 -0.78 5.18 14.43
CA ALA A 270 -1.53 6.19 13.68
C ALA A 270 -1.86 5.72 12.26
N PHE A 271 -0.88 5.11 11.58
CA PHE A 271 -1.08 4.45 10.30
C PHE A 271 -2.20 3.42 10.40
N SER A 272 -2.08 2.45 11.31
CA SER A 272 -3.02 1.34 11.45
C SER A 272 -4.44 1.77 11.84
N THR A 273 -4.60 2.87 12.59
CA THR A 273 -5.94 3.39 12.95
C THR A 273 -6.75 3.91 11.76
N GLN A 274 -6.16 4.06 10.57
CA GLN A 274 -6.93 4.35 9.35
C GLN A 274 -7.91 3.22 9.01
N TRP A 275 -7.60 1.98 9.38
CA TRP A 275 -8.44 0.79 9.15
C TRP A 275 -9.30 0.38 10.35
N ALA A 276 -9.33 1.17 11.42
CA ALA A 276 -10.24 0.88 12.54
C ALA A 276 -11.73 0.99 12.14
N GLN A 277 -12.04 1.78 11.11
CA GLN A 277 -13.41 2.12 10.71
C GLN A 277 -14.06 1.04 9.83
N GLY A 278 -14.77 0.11 10.48
CA GLY A 278 -15.33 -1.08 9.84
C GLY A 278 -16.87 -1.16 9.89
N LYS A 279 -17.56 -0.38 9.04
CA LYS A 279 -18.96 -0.63 8.58
C LYS A 279 -19.54 0.47 7.67
N ARG A 280 -19.26 1.72 8.02
CA ARG A 280 -20.02 2.97 7.78
C ARG A 280 -20.41 3.41 6.34
N GLY A 281 -20.37 2.55 5.32
CA GLY A 281 -20.71 2.94 3.94
C GLY A 281 -21.10 1.83 2.97
N TRP A 282 -21.23 0.57 3.44
CA TRP A 282 -21.49 -0.59 2.55
C TRP A 282 -22.90 -1.14 2.73
N ASP A 283 -23.37 -1.26 3.97
CA ASP A 283 -24.74 -1.72 4.25
C ASP A 283 -25.81 -0.74 3.72
N GLU A 284 -25.54 0.59 3.73
CA GLU A 284 -26.45 1.59 3.14
C GLU A 284 -26.59 1.46 1.62
N LEU A 285 -25.53 1.04 0.92
CA LEU A 285 -25.52 0.89 -0.54
C LEU A 285 -26.15 -0.45 -0.99
N HIS A 286 -26.16 -1.47 -0.12
CA HIS A 286 -26.57 -2.83 -0.47
C HIS A 286 -28.08 -3.09 -0.42
N GLY A 287 -28.91 -2.11 -0.03
CA GLY A 287 -30.38 -2.19 -0.16
C GLY A 287 -31.04 -3.35 0.59
N ALA A 288 -30.33 -3.93 1.59
CA ALA A 288 -30.69 -5.16 2.28
C ALA A 288 -31.86 -4.95 3.26
N SER A 289 -33.08 -4.82 2.72
CA SER A 289 -34.37 -4.70 3.42
C SER A 289 -34.45 -3.66 4.54
N ARG A 290 -35.29 -2.63 4.36
CA ARG A 290 -35.65 -1.66 5.42
C ARG A 290 -36.53 -2.31 6.50
N CYS A 291 -35.99 -3.30 7.21
CA CYS A 291 -36.50 -3.81 8.48
C CYS A 291 -36.00 -2.86 9.58
N GLU A 292 -36.91 -2.04 10.12
CA GLU A 292 -36.58 -0.94 11.03
C GLU A 292 -36.15 -1.43 12.43
N ASN A 293 -34.90 -1.90 12.55
CA ASN A 293 -34.24 -2.20 13.82
C ASN A 293 -33.87 -0.91 14.56
N PHE A 294 -34.89 -0.13 14.96
CA PHE A 294 -34.82 1.18 15.65
C PHE A 294 -34.03 1.23 16.98
N MET A 295 -33.37 0.13 17.37
CA MET A 295 -32.58 0.00 18.60
C MET A 295 -31.06 -0.01 18.35
N ASP A 296 -30.57 -0.36 17.16
CA ASP A 296 -29.14 -0.70 16.97
C ASP A 296 -28.27 0.50 16.55
N HIS A 297 -28.80 1.41 15.72
CA HIS A 297 -28.08 2.59 15.21
C HIS A 297 -27.39 3.43 16.29
N LYS A 298 -27.93 3.44 17.51
CA LYS A 298 -27.38 4.22 18.64
C LYS A 298 -26.15 3.55 19.29
N GLY A 299 -25.98 2.24 19.14
CA GLY A 299 -24.76 1.53 19.50
C GLY A 299 -23.66 1.76 18.47
N GLU A 300 -24.03 1.73 17.18
CA GLU A 300 -23.12 1.98 16.06
C GLU A 300 -22.60 3.42 16.08
N GLU A 301 -23.48 4.43 16.25
CA GLU A 301 -23.12 5.86 16.39
C GLU A 301 -22.10 6.13 17.52
N LEU A 302 -22.21 5.41 18.65
CA LEU A 302 -21.29 5.54 19.78
C LEU A 302 -19.92 4.86 19.53
N GLY A 303 -19.89 3.72 18.86
CA GLY A 303 -18.64 3.11 18.39
C GLY A 303 -17.92 3.98 17.36
N ASP A 304 -18.71 4.54 16.44
CA ASP A 304 -18.30 5.45 15.38
C ASP A 304 -17.62 6.73 15.89
N GLU A 305 -18.12 7.31 16.99
CA GLU A 305 -17.49 8.44 17.69
C GLU A 305 -16.19 8.02 18.39
N PHE A 306 -16.20 6.87 19.08
CA PHE A 306 -15.03 6.36 19.78
C PHE A 306 -13.85 6.09 18.84
N GLU A 307 -14.09 5.43 17.70
CA GLU A 307 -13.06 5.16 16.68
C GLU A 307 -12.50 6.44 16.06
N GLN A 308 -13.36 7.41 15.73
CA GLN A 308 -12.94 8.70 15.20
C GLN A 308 -12.11 9.48 16.23
N ALA A 309 -12.50 9.47 17.51
CA ALA A 309 -11.73 10.07 18.59
C ALA A 309 -10.39 9.35 18.83
N LEU A 310 -10.36 8.02 18.73
CA LEU A 310 -9.16 7.19 18.85
C LEU A 310 -8.15 7.52 17.73
N ARG A 311 -8.60 7.49 16.47
CA ARG A 311 -7.77 7.86 15.30
C ARG A 311 -7.24 9.29 15.42
N HIS A 312 -8.12 10.25 15.74
CA HIS A 312 -7.72 11.65 15.84
C HIS A 312 -6.75 11.91 17.00
N SER A 313 -6.90 11.20 18.12
CA SER A 313 -6.01 11.27 19.28
C SER A 313 -4.64 10.63 19.03
N ILE A 314 -4.59 9.47 18.37
CA ILE A 314 -3.34 8.77 18.07
C ILE A 314 -2.55 9.50 16.97
N TRP A 315 -3.22 10.02 15.93
CA TRP A 315 -2.58 10.87 14.91
C TRP A 315 -1.95 12.12 15.53
N GLU A 316 -2.69 12.82 16.39
CA GLU A 316 -2.22 14.00 17.11
C GLU A 316 -1.04 13.69 18.07
N GLN A 317 -1.02 12.51 18.70
CA GLN A 317 0.11 12.06 19.52
C GLN A 317 1.33 11.69 18.70
N ALA A 318 1.16 10.98 17.58
CA ALA A 318 2.24 10.62 16.66
C ALA A 318 2.89 11.87 16.05
N LYS A 319 2.07 12.82 15.60
CA LYS A 319 2.51 14.12 15.08
C LYS A 319 3.37 14.90 16.09
N ARG A 320 2.94 14.97 17.36
CA ARG A 320 3.76 15.59 18.43
C ARG A 320 5.05 14.83 18.68
N ALA A 321 4.98 13.52 18.85
CA ALA A 321 6.18 12.70 19.08
C ALA A 321 7.20 12.79 17.91
N LEU A 322 6.74 13.03 16.68
CA LEU A 322 7.58 13.31 15.52
C LEU A 322 8.08 14.77 15.46
N GLN A 323 7.41 15.73 16.10
CA GLN A 323 7.93 17.09 16.28
C GLN A 323 9.01 17.13 17.38
N ASP A 324 8.80 16.39 18.47
CA ASP A 324 9.71 16.25 19.62
C ASP A 324 11.07 15.62 19.27
N VAL A 325 11.16 14.89 18.14
CA VAL A 325 12.39 14.25 17.62
C VAL A 325 12.82 14.79 16.24
N SER A 326 12.30 15.96 15.85
CA SER A 326 12.45 16.48 14.49
C SER A 326 13.89 16.81 14.08
N ASP A 327 14.79 16.99 15.02
CA ASP A 327 16.23 17.17 14.86
C ASP A 327 17.01 15.84 14.75
N LEU A 328 16.55 14.77 15.40
CA LEU A 328 17.30 13.50 15.51
C LEU A 328 17.50 12.78 14.18
N GLU A 329 18.76 12.53 13.80
CA GLU A 329 19.12 11.68 12.66
C GLU A 329 19.36 10.24 13.13
N CYS A 330 18.29 9.43 13.11
CA CYS A 330 18.35 7.99 13.35
C CYS A 330 17.34 7.23 12.47
N PHE A 331 17.57 5.93 12.25
CA PHE A 331 16.81 5.13 11.29
C PHE A 331 15.37 4.87 11.76
N ARG A 332 15.12 4.81 13.08
CA ARG A 332 13.75 4.73 13.62
C ARG A 332 12.96 6.00 13.33
N VAL A 333 13.57 7.18 13.45
CA VAL A 333 12.90 8.46 13.15
C VAL A 333 12.66 8.62 11.65
N VAL A 334 13.62 8.25 10.79
CA VAL A 334 13.40 8.14 9.34
C VAL A 334 12.19 7.26 9.02
N PHE A 335 12.16 6.02 9.52
CA PHE A 335 11.10 5.08 9.17
C PHE A 335 9.74 5.54 9.73
N ALA A 336 9.72 6.13 10.92
CA ALA A 336 8.52 6.74 11.50
C ALA A 336 7.99 7.92 10.66
N GLU A 337 8.88 8.76 10.11
CA GLU A 337 8.52 9.88 9.24
C GLU A 337 8.01 9.42 7.87
N LEU A 338 8.63 8.40 7.27
CA LEU A 338 8.17 7.77 6.02
C LEU A 338 6.81 7.10 6.21
N ILE A 339 6.59 6.36 7.31
CA ILE A 339 5.28 5.77 7.65
C ILE A 339 4.24 6.87 7.87
N PHE A 340 4.55 7.89 8.66
CA PHE A 340 3.59 8.96 8.98
C PHE A 340 3.26 9.83 7.76
N GLY A 341 4.16 9.92 6.78
CA GLY A 341 3.90 10.52 5.46
C GLY A 341 2.86 9.78 4.61
N LEU A 342 2.45 8.57 4.99
CA LEU A 342 1.35 7.82 4.39
C LEU A 342 0.00 8.01 5.11
N VAL A 343 -0.01 8.69 6.27
CA VAL A 343 -1.18 8.76 7.17
C VAL A 343 -1.95 10.05 6.95
N GLN A 344 -3.15 9.93 6.37
CA GLN A 344 -3.97 11.09 6.03
C GLN A 344 -4.46 11.81 7.30
N LYS A 345 -4.56 13.14 7.25
CA LYS A 345 -5.09 13.95 8.35
C LYS A 345 -6.54 13.51 8.66
N PRO A 346 -6.88 13.14 9.90
CA PRO A 346 -8.27 12.98 10.30
C PRO A 346 -8.92 14.37 10.39
N TYR A 347 -9.97 14.60 9.59
CA TYR A 347 -10.76 15.83 9.65
C TYR A 347 -11.94 15.68 10.61
N SER A 348 -12.14 16.66 11.48
CA SER A 348 -13.34 16.74 12.33
C SER A 348 -14.60 17.03 11.50
N ARG A 349 -15.79 16.76 12.04
CA ARG A 349 -17.05 17.13 11.37
C ARG A 349 -17.27 18.65 11.36
N ASN A 350 -16.72 19.36 12.35
CA ASN A 350 -16.95 20.79 12.57
C ASN A 350 -16.00 21.72 11.80
N GLU A 351 -14.83 21.24 11.36
CA GLU A 351 -13.97 22.00 10.43
C GLU A 351 -14.67 22.29 9.10
N TYR A 352 -15.62 21.44 8.69
CA TYR A 352 -16.35 21.59 7.42
C TYR A 352 -17.22 22.85 7.43
N ASP A 353 -17.96 23.13 8.50
CA ASP A 353 -18.82 24.32 8.56
C ASP A 353 -18.00 25.61 8.50
N LEU A 354 -16.89 25.70 9.23
CA LEU A 354 -16.10 26.93 9.29
C LEU A 354 -15.37 27.20 7.97
N ASP A 355 -14.69 26.19 7.42
CA ASP A 355 -13.87 26.34 6.22
C ASP A 355 -14.73 26.43 4.95
N ALA A 356 -15.85 25.69 4.88
CA ALA A 356 -16.82 25.87 3.79
C ALA A 356 -17.52 27.23 3.87
N THR A 357 -17.82 27.78 5.05
CA THR A 357 -18.41 29.13 5.18
C THR A 357 -17.43 30.20 4.71
N ILE A 358 -16.15 30.11 5.09
CA ILE A 358 -15.10 31.02 4.62
C ILE A 358 -14.93 30.89 3.09
N GLY A 359 -14.83 29.67 2.56
CA GLY A 359 -14.71 29.42 1.12
C GLY A 359 -15.94 29.87 0.30
N LEU A 360 -17.16 29.73 0.82
CA LEU A 360 -18.37 30.26 0.17
C LEU A 360 -18.38 31.79 0.12
N ALA A 361 -17.90 32.45 1.17
CA ALA A 361 -17.83 33.91 1.23
C ALA A 361 -16.91 34.47 0.12
N THR A 362 -15.74 33.87 -0.12
CA THR A 362 -14.86 34.24 -1.24
C THR A 362 -15.42 33.84 -2.60
N ARG A 363 -16.03 32.64 -2.73
CA ARG A 363 -16.57 32.13 -4.02
C ARG A 363 -17.67 33.01 -4.63
N ASN A 364 -18.42 33.77 -3.83
CA ASN A 364 -19.51 34.59 -4.33
C ASN A 364 -19.08 35.87 -5.09
N LEU A 365 -17.78 36.22 -5.14
CA LEU A 365 -17.30 37.32 -5.98
C LEU A 365 -16.90 36.90 -7.42
N CYS A 366 -16.70 35.60 -7.69
CA CYS A 366 -16.07 35.12 -8.93
C CYS A 366 -16.93 34.13 -9.74
N LYS A 367 -18.25 34.23 -9.68
CA LYS A 367 -19.17 33.40 -10.47
C LYS A 367 -19.37 33.93 -11.89
N SER A 368 -18.45 33.56 -12.79
CA SER A 368 -18.79 33.39 -14.22
C SER A 368 -19.15 31.93 -14.47
N GLY A 369 -20.06 31.66 -15.40
CA GLY A 369 -20.78 30.38 -15.47
C GLY A 369 -20.04 29.25 -16.18
N THR A 370 -19.49 28.29 -15.42
CA THR A 370 -19.18 26.92 -15.87
C THR A 370 -19.32 25.95 -14.67
N ASN A 371 -20.10 24.87 -14.82
CA ASN A 371 -20.28 23.84 -13.77
C ASN A 371 -19.11 22.84 -13.74
N SER A 372 -17.87 23.33 -13.57
CA SER A 372 -16.69 22.46 -13.54
C SER A 372 -16.52 21.77 -12.18
N ILE A 373 -16.39 20.44 -12.21
CA ILE A 373 -16.08 19.61 -11.02
C ILE A 373 -14.64 19.79 -10.54
N SER A 374 -13.69 20.01 -11.46
CA SER A 374 -12.25 20.11 -11.21
C SER A 374 -11.84 21.07 -10.07
N PRO A 375 -12.33 22.33 -9.98
CA PRO A 375 -11.98 23.22 -8.88
C PRO A 375 -12.48 22.75 -7.50
N THR A 376 -13.58 21.98 -7.45
CA THR A 376 -14.09 21.41 -6.18
C THR A 376 -13.21 20.23 -5.73
N ILE A 377 -12.78 19.41 -6.68
CA ILE A 377 -11.87 18.29 -6.44
C ILE A 377 -10.47 18.79 -6.01
N ALA A 378 -9.95 19.83 -6.68
CA ALA A 378 -8.69 20.46 -6.32
C ALA A 378 -8.71 21.09 -4.91
N ASP A 379 -9.82 21.73 -4.53
CA ASP A 379 -10.05 22.26 -3.17
C ASP A 379 -10.05 21.17 -2.09
N ILE A 380 -10.50 19.94 -2.42
CA ILE A 380 -10.43 18.80 -1.51
C ILE A 380 -8.99 18.30 -1.36
N PHE A 381 -8.23 18.15 -2.46
CA PHE A 381 -6.83 17.73 -2.39
C PHE A 381 -5.92 18.75 -1.67
N ALA A 382 -6.15 20.06 -1.85
CA ALA A 382 -5.34 21.11 -1.23
C ALA A 382 -5.35 21.06 0.31
N ARG A 383 -6.39 20.48 0.93
CA ARG A 383 -6.56 20.39 2.40
C ARG A 383 -5.62 19.40 3.09
N GLU A 384 -4.99 18.50 2.34
CA GLU A 384 -4.00 17.55 2.88
C GLU A 384 -2.69 18.25 3.26
N GLY A 385 -2.34 19.32 2.54
CA GLY A 385 -1.14 20.13 2.79
C GLY A 385 0.16 19.52 2.25
N PRO A 386 1.31 20.19 2.45
CA PRO A 386 2.60 19.73 1.95
C PRO A 386 3.10 18.46 2.68
N PRO A 387 3.80 17.53 1.99
CA PRO A 387 4.21 16.23 2.52
C PRO A 387 5.45 16.29 3.45
N ILE A 388 5.43 17.20 4.42
CA ILE A 388 6.60 17.61 5.23
C ILE A 388 7.33 16.46 5.94
N PHE A 389 6.62 15.42 6.37
CA PHE A 389 7.23 14.26 7.03
C PHE A 389 7.96 13.37 6.03
N MET A 390 7.43 13.23 4.82
CA MET A 390 8.08 12.47 3.74
C MET A 390 9.39 13.14 3.31
N GLU A 391 9.36 14.46 3.13
CA GLU A 391 10.53 15.26 2.78
C GLU A 391 11.63 15.20 3.86
N ARG A 392 11.23 15.29 5.14
CA ARG A 392 12.16 15.26 6.26
C ARG A 392 12.76 13.86 6.47
N GLY A 393 11.95 12.82 6.32
CA GLY A 393 12.40 11.42 6.34
C GLY A 393 13.40 11.12 5.23
N ALA A 394 13.12 11.58 4.00
CA ALA A 394 14.03 11.44 2.87
C ALA A 394 15.38 12.17 3.09
N ARG A 395 15.34 13.42 3.57
CA ARG A 395 16.56 14.19 3.86
C ARG A 395 17.42 13.54 4.96
N LYS A 396 16.80 13.11 6.07
CA LYS A 396 17.47 12.38 7.15
C LYS A 396 18.07 11.06 6.66
N MET A 397 17.34 10.32 5.81
CA MET A 397 17.83 9.05 5.28
C MET A 397 19.03 9.22 4.34
N HIS A 398 19.03 10.28 3.52
CA HIS A 398 20.18 10.61 2.68
C HIS A 398 21.42 10.94 3.54
N ALA A 399 21.27 11.82 4.53
CA ALA A 399 22.37 12.15 5.46
C ALA A 399 22.92 10.90 6.17
N LEU A 400 22.05 9.97 6.58
CA LEU A 400 22.46 8.71 7.20
C LEU A 400 23.15 7.73 6.24
N LYS A 401 22.70 7.61 4.97
CA LYS A 401 23.39 6.82 3.95
C LYS A 401 24.81 7.38 3.71
N TYR A 402 24.93 8.68 3.46
CA TYR A 402 26.23 9.32 3.22
C TYR A 402 27.19 9.16 4.41
N ARG A 403 26.67 9.25 5.66
CA ARG A 403 27.45 9.00 6.89
C ARG A 403 27.94 7.55 7.01
N PHE A 404 27.19 6.58 6.48
CA PHE A 404 27.56 5.16 6.44
C PHE A 404 28.61 4.87 5.35
N GLU A 405 28.45 5.44 4.16
CA GLU A 405 29.41 5.30 3.06
C GLU A 405 30.76 5.93 3.40
N ALA A 406 30.77 7.13 4.00
CA ALA A 406 31.98 7.78 4.51
C ALA A 406 32.64 7.04 5.69
N TYR A 407 31.93 6.12 6.35
CA TYR A 407 32.48 5.21 7.35
C TYR A 407 33.12 3.97 6.68
N GLN A 408 32.44 3.34 5.72
CA GLN A 408 33.00 2.21 4.94
C GLN A 408 34.27 2.61 4.20
N ALA A 409 34.27 3.79 3.56
CA ALA A 409 35.42 4.34 2.86
C ALA A 409 36.55 4.87 3.79
N GLY A 410 36.47 4.61 5.11
CA GLY A 410 37.54 4.90 6.06
C GLY A 410 37.77 6.37 6.42
N PHE A 411 37.15 7.34 5.75
CA PHE A 411 37.36 8.78 5.96
C PHE A 411 37.24 9.21 7.43
N ARG A 412 36.35 8.58 8.21
CA ARG A 412 36.18 8.86 9.65
C ARG A 412 37.34 8.39 10.55
N GLN A 413 38.34 7.67 10.04
CA GLN A 413 39.56 7.34 10.80
C GLN A 413 40.60 8.47 10.77
N GLY A 414 40.67 9.25 9.68
CA GLY A 414 41.67 10.32 9.51
C GLY A 414 41.55 11.49 10.49
N ALA A 415 40.39 11.67 11.13
CA ALA A 415 40.14 12.74 12.10
C ALA A 415 40.58 12.41 13.55
N ARG A 416 41.24 11.27 13.79
CA ARG A 416 41.60 10.81 15.15
C ARG A 416 42.92 11.32 15.71
N SER A 417 43.62 12.21 15.02
CA SER A 417 45.03 12.56 15.30
C SER A 417 45.30 13.32 16.61
N PHE A 418 44.30 13.66 17.44
CA PHE A 418 44.50 14.52 18.62
C PHE A 418 43.80 14.11 19.94
N GLU A 419 42.85 13.17 19.96
CA GLU A 419 42.21 12.72 21.22
C GLU A 419 42.19 11.18 21.31
N SER A 420 43.24 10.64 21.92
CA SER A 420 43.43 9.19 22.12
C SER A 420 43.05 8.78 23.54
N GLU A 421 41.77 8.51 23.78
CA GLU A 421 41.28 7.80 24.96
C GLU A 421 41.83 6.34 24.96
N PRO A 422 42.76 5.94 25.85
CA PRO A 422 43.56 4.72 25.65
C PRO A 422 42.80 3.40 25.74
N ASN A 423 41.57 3.40 26.29
CA ASN A 423 40.78 2.19 26.54
C ASN A 423 39.56 2.02 25.61
N ALA A 424 39.39 2.90 24.62
CA ALA A 424 38.31 2.75 23.64
C ALA A 424 38.68 1.69 22.57
N GLY A 425 38.21 0.45 22.76
CA GLY A 425 38.36 -0.64 21.79
C GLY A 425 37.88 -0.27 20.37
N PRO A 426 38.31 -1.05 19.34
CA PRO A 426 37.96 -0.78 17.95
C PRO A 426 36.43 -0.69 17.79
N PRO A 427 35.90 0.25 16.97
CA PRO A 427 34.48 0.31 16.70
C PRO A 427 34.00 -1.03 16.14
N GLN A 428 32.89 -1.55 16.66
CA GLN A 428 32.28 -2.76 16.10
C GLN A 428 31.86 -2.48 14.65
N GLU A 429 32.24 -3.37 13.75
CA GLU A 429 31.84 -3.30 12.34
C GLU A 429 30.36 -3.66 12.19
N MET A 430 29.65 -2.95 11.30
CA MET A 430 28.25 -3.24 11.01
C MET A 430 28.13 -4.44 10.08
N SER A 431 27.08 -5.25 10.26
CA SER A 431 26.91 -6.46 9.46
C SER A 431 26.54 -6.13 8.00
N ALA A 432 26.75 -7.10 7.11
CA ALA A 432 26.23 -7.01 5.74
C ALA A 432 24.69 -6.85 5.70
N GLU A 433 23.97 -7.43 6.66
CA GLU A 433 22.53 -7.26 6.81
C GLU A 433 22.17 -5.82 7.22
N ASP A 434 22.91 -5.19 8.14
CA ASP A 434 22.72 -3.77 8.48
C ASP A 434 22.92 -2.88 7.24
N GLY A 435 23.99 -3.11 6.48
CA GLY A 435 24.29 -2.35 5.27
C GLY A 435 23.23 -2.50 4.18
N GLN A 436 22.73 -3.71 3.98
CA GLN A 436 21.59 -3.98 3.09
C GLN A 436 20.30 -3.31 3.62
N THR A 437 20.07 -3.28 4.94
CA THR A 437 18.93 -2.58 5.56
C THR A 437 18.97 -1.08 5.23
N ILE A 438 20.15 -0.46 5.28
CA ILE A 438 20.36 0.94 4.90
C ILE A 438 20.04 1.16 3.41
N GLY A 439 20.48 0.25 2.54
CA GLY A 439 20.14 0.29 1.10
C GLY A 439 18.63 0.23 0.84
N LEU A 440 17.93 -0.71 1.47
CA LEU A 440 16.47 -0.85 1.34
C LEU A 440 15.70 0.36 1.90
N LEU A 441 16.09 0.88 3.07
CA LEU A 441 15.42 2.04 3.68
C LEU A 441 15.69 3.34 2.89
N TYR A 442 16.87 3.47 2.28
CA TYR A 442 17.17 4.58 1.37
C TYR A 442 16.42 4.44 0.03
N TRP A 443 16.23 3.22 -0.48
CA TRP A 443 15.34 2.99 -1.62
C TRP A 443 13.91 3.37 -1.29
N LEU A 444 13.36 2.96 -0.13
CA LEU A 444 12.03 3.38 0.32
C LEU A 444 11.87 4.90 0.34
N ALA A 445 12.85 5.60 0.92
CA ALA A 445 12.89 7.05 0.98
C ALA A 445 12.90 7.70 -0.42
N VAL A 446 13.74 7.21 -1.33
CA VAL A 446 13.85 7.74 -2.71
C VAL A 446 12.60 7.43 -3.54
N MET A 447 11.99 6.25 -3.38
CA MET A 447 10.71 5.90 -4.02
C MET A 447 9.59 6.83 -3.57
N PHE A 448 9.42 6.98 -2.25
CA PHE A 448 8.37 7.82 -1.67
C PHE A 448 8.59 9.29 -2.03
N ASP A 449 9.81 9.81 -1.95
CA ASP A 449 10.11 11.18 -2.36
C ASP A 449 9.84 11.41 -3.85
N THR A 450 10.26 10.51 -4.74
CA THR A 450 10.07 10.66 -6.20
C THR A 450 8.59 10.68 -6.58
N VAL A 451 7.78 9.76 -6.03
CA VAL A 451 6.32 9.71 -6.27
C VAL A 451 5.63 10.92 -5.64
N SER A 452 5.97 11.25 -4.38
CA SER A 452 5.43 12.42 -3.65
C SER A 452 5.74 13.73 -4.36
N SER A 453 6.96 13.89 -4.90
CA SER A 453 7.42 15.10 -5.57
C SER A 453 6.60 15.40 -6.82
N SER A 454 6.46 14.38 -7.66
CA SER A 454 5.75 14.48 -8.94
C SER A 454 4.27 14.82 -8.74
N ILE A 455 3.62 14.15 -7.78
CA ILE A 455 2.19 14.26 -7.50
C ILE A 455 1.82 15.58 -6.80
N ASN A 456 2.77 16.22 -6.12
CA ASN A 456 2.58 17.52 -5.46
C ASN A 456 3.37 18.66 -6.15
N GLU A 457 3.82 18.41 -7.38
CA GLU A 457 4.55 19.36 -8.24
C GLU A 457 5.71 20.11 -7.52
N ARG A 458 6.40 19.43 -6.61
CA ARG A 458 7.56 19.98 -5.88
C ARG A 458 8.87 19.37 -6.40
N PRO A 459 10.02 20.03 -6.19
CA PRO A 459 11.31 19.40 -6.39
C PRO A 459 11.48 18.15 -5.50
N VAL A 460 12.26 17.20 -6.00
CA VAL A 460 12.78 16.06 -5.23
C VAL A 460 13.74 16.54 -4.14
N VAL A 461 13.75 15.86 -3.00
CA VAL A 461 14.62 16.17 -1.85
C VAL A 461 16.05 15.68 -2.07
N VAL A 462 16.22 14.60 -2.84
CA VAL A 462 17.55 14.06 -3.20
C VAL A 462 17.74 14.18 -4.73
N PRO A 463 18.76 14.93 -5.20
CA PRO A 463 19.05 15.10 -6.62
C PRO A 463 19.67 13.84 -7.25
N ASP A 464 19.69 13.76 -8.57
CA ASP A 464 20.10 12.56 -9.30
C ASP A 464 21.56 12.17 -9.04
N GLU A 465 22.46 13.15 -8.86
CA GLU A 465 23.87 12.94 -8.57
C GLU A 465 24.09 12.15 -7.28
N GLU A 466 23.18 12.32 -6.31
CA GLU A 466 23.23 11.71 -4.98
C GLU A 466 22.41 10.41 -4.88
N CYS A 467 21.32 10.28 -5.67
CA CYS A 467 20.47 9.07 -5.71
C CYS A 467 20.53 8.28 -7.04
N GLN A 468 21.61 8.40 -7.82
CA GLN A 468 21.85 7.49 -8.95
C GLN A 468 22.06 6.04 -8.48
N HIS A 469 21.65 5.09 -9.32
CA HIS A 469 21.83 3.67 -9.10
C HIS A 469 23.34 3.32 -9.04
N ASP A 470 23.74 2.46 -8.11
CA ASP A 470 25.14 2.02 -7.94
C ASP A 470 25.81 1.52 -9.25
N GLY A 471 25.04 1.02 -10.22
CA GLY A 471 25.54 0.63 -11.54
C GLY A 471 26.11 1.82 -12.33
N ALA A 472 25.38 2.94 -12.38
CA ALA A 472 25.84 4.18 -13.00
C ALA A 472 27.04 4.78 -12.24
N GLN A 473 27.00 4.75 -10.90
CA GLN A 473 28.11 5.25 -10.06
C GLN A 473 29.40 4.41 -10.17
N ARG A 474 29.31 3.17 -10.68
CA ARG A 474 30.48 2.33 -11.01
C ARG A 474 30.96 2.60 -12.45
N ALA A 475 30.05 2.73 -13.42
CA ALA A 475 30.39 3.07 -14.81
C ALA A 475 31.10 4.43 -14.90
N ALA A 476 30.61 5.46 -14.21
CA ALA A 476 31.21 6.80 -14.17
C ALA A 476 32.57 6.89 -13.43
N LYS A 477 33.14 5.74 -13.00
CA LYS A 477 34.51 5.63 -12.46
C LYS A 477 35.48 4.99 -13.46
N ASP A 478 35.01 4.57 -14.64
CA ASP A 478 35.87 4.20 -15.75
C ASP A 478 36.47 5.48 -16.38
N PRO A 479 37.80 5.62 -16.45
CA PRO A 479 38.45 6.84 -16.95
C PRO A 479 38.29 7.09 -18.47
N LEU A 480 37.56 6.23 -19.19
CA LEU A 480 37.30 6.37 -20.63
C LEU A 480 36.01 7.15 -20.97
N GLU A 481 35.08 7.35 -20.04
CA GLU A 481 33.83 8.07 -20.32
C GLU A 481 33.95 9.60 -20.11
N ILE A 482 33.45 10.38 -21.07
CA ILE A 482 33.35 11.84 -20.97
C ILE A 482 32.22 12.20 -19.99
N PRO A 483 32.41 13.13 -19.03
CA PRO A 483 31.36 13.53 -18.09
C PRO A 483 30.11 14.10 -18.80
N VAL A 484 29.04 13.30 -18.87
CA VAL A 484 27.75 13.72 -19.44
C VAL A 484 27.04 14.62 -18.44
N THR A 485 26.79 15.87 -18.81
CA THR A 485 26.32 16.94 -17.91
C THR A 485 24.84 16.88 -17.52
N ASN A 486 24.20 15.71 -17.60
CA ASN A 486 22.76 15.53 -17.30
C ASN A 486 22.47 14.04 -17.00
N VAL A 487 22.71 13.57 -15.77
CA VAL A 487 22.77 12.14 -15.42
C VAL A 487 21.39 11.57 -15.06
N ARG A 488 20.41 11.79 -15.94
CA ARG A 488 19.03 11.27 -15.82
C ARG A 488 19.02 9.74 -15.69
N TRP A 489 18.08 9.20 -14.92
CA TRP A 489 17.93 7.76 -14.68
C TRP A 489 17.65 6.99 -15.98
N LYS A 490 18.51 6.02 -16.31
CA LYS A 490 18.43 5.20 -17.55
C LYS A 490 17.59 3.94 -17.32
N LEU A 491 16.76 3.57 -18.30
CA LEU A 491 15.88 2.40 -18.23
C LEU A 491 16.65 1.10 -17.93
N ASP A 492 17.79 0.87 -18.59
CA ASP A 492 18.55 -0.39 -18.53
C ASP A 492 19.12 -0.74 -17.15
N LEU A 493 19.11 0.22 -16.23
CA LEU A 493 19.53 0.06 -14.83
C LEU A 493 18.38 -0.40 -13.93
N TYR A 494 17.15 0.07 -14.18
CA TYR A 494 15.96 -0.28 -13.38
C TYR A 494 15.14 -1.42 -14.00
N ALA A 495 15.27 -1.63 -15.31
CA ALA A 495 14.79 -2.82 -16.01
C ALA A 495 15.69 -4.01 -15.68
N GLN A 496 15.16 -4.94 -14.87
CA GLN A 496 15.85 -6.15 -14.42
C GLN A 496 15.69 -7.30 -15.43
N ASP A 497 15.82 -6.97 -16.71
CA ASP A 497 15.77 -7.90 -17.83
C ASP A 497 16.56 -7.34 -19.02
N ASP A 498 16.59 -8.05 -20.15
CA ASP A 498 17.10 -7.52 -21.42
C ASP A 498 16.14 -6.45 -21.99
N THR A 499 16.61 -5.22 -22.16
CA THR A 499 15.81 -4.10 -22.71
C THR A 499 15.70 -4.11 -24.24
N GLU A 500 16.56 -4.86 -24.94
CA GLU A 500 16.44 -5.11 -26.38
C GLU A 500 15.56 -6.33 -26.67
N ARG A 501 15.54 -7.32 -25.76
CA ARG A 501 14.84 -8.60 -25.94
C ARG A 501 14.06 -9.03 -24.68
N PRO A 502 13.11 -8.23 -24.19
CA PRO A 502 12.49 -8.45 -22.89
C PRO A 502 11.60 -9.70 -22.83
N SER A 503 11.52 -10.30 -21.64
CA SER A 503 10.70 -11.47 -21.36
C SER A 503 9.22 -11.10 -21.34
N LEU A 504 8.47 -11.51 -22.36
CA LEU A 504 7.01 -11.48 -22.34
C LEU A 504 6.51 -12.49 -21.30
N LEU A 505 5.80 -12.01 -20.27
CA LEU A 505 5.21 -12.84 -19.23
C LEU A 505 3.68 -12.72 -19.28
N HIS A 506 3.01 -13.85 -19.08
CA HIS A 506 1.56 -13.97 -19.01
C HIS A 506 1.13 -14.72 -17.75
N TRP A 507 -0.14 -14.57 -17.36
CA TRP A 507 -0.79 -15.40 -16.35
C TRP A 507 -1.68 -16.46 -17.02
N PRO A 508 -1.72 -17.72 -16.54
CA PRO A 508 -1.09 -18.24 -15.33
C PRO A 508 0.39 -18.60 -15.48
N CYS A 509 1.17 -18.26 -14.45
CA CYS A 509 2.56 -18.69 -14.28
C CYS A 509 2.79 -19.18 -12.84
N THR A 510 3.98 -19.70 -12.52
CA THR A 510 4.26 -20.19 -11.16
C THR A 510 4.33 -19.04 -10.16
N TYR A 511 3.95 -19.30 -8.91
CA TYR A 511 3.96 -18.30 -7.83
C TYR A 511 5.30 -17.55 -7.76
N ASP A 512 6.42 -18.26 -7.73
CA ASP A 512 7.76 -17.68 -7.66
C ASP A 512 8.20 -16.89 -8.91
N VAL A 513 7.49 -17.01 -10.04
CA VAL A 513 7.69 -16.14 -11.21
C VAL A 513 6.82 -14.90 -11.10
N ALA A 514 5.54 -15.07 -10.75
CA ALA A 514 4.59 -13.96 -10.57
C ALA A 514 5.04 -12.98 -9.46
N THR A 515 5.50 -13.48 -8.31
CA THR A 515 5.97 -12.65 -7.20
C THR A 515 7.17 -11.79 -7.57
N ARG A 516 8.17 -12.37 -8.26
CA ARG A 516 9.33 -11.63 -8.80
C ARG A 516 8.93 -10.65 -9.90
N ALA A 517 8.00 -11.00 -10.78
CA ALA A 517 7.54 -10.09 -11.83
C ALA A 517 6.85 -8.83 -11.25
N VAL A 518 6.00 -9.01 -10.24
CA VAL A 518 5.41 -7.90 -9.47
C VAL A 518 6.51 -7.07 -8.81
N ALA A 519 7.47 -7.69 -8.11
CA ALA A 519 8.56 -6.95 -7.45
C ALA A 519 9.45 -6.17 -8.43
N ARG A 520 9.82 -6.76 -9.57
CA ARG A 520 10.64 -6.11 -10.61
C ARG A 520 9.95 -4.87 -11.20
N SER A 521 8.64 -4.93 -11.41
CA SER A 521 7.86 -3.82 -11.97
C SER A 521 7.77 -2.59 -11.04
N ALA A 522 7.98 -2.76 -9.72
CA ALA A 522 7.96 -1.65 -8.75
C ALA A 522 9.02 -0.57 -9.05
N ALA A 523 10.21 -0.97 -9.53
CA ALA A 523 11.28 -0.04 -9.89
C ALA A 523 10.95 0.75 -11.17
N VAL A 524 10.35 0.10 -12.16
CA VAL A 524 9.94 0.71 -13.44
C VAL A 524 8.83 1.75 -13.23
N LYS A 525 7.89 1.48 -12.30
CA LYS A 525 6.90 2.46 -11.83
C LYS A 525 7.55 3.72 -11.27
N VAL A 526 8.56 3.57 -10.41
CA VAL A 526 9.24 4.73 -9.80
C VAL A 526 10.08 5.49 -10.82
N LEU A 527 10.67 4.80 -11.80
CA LEU A 527 11.35 5.42 -12.94
C LEU A 527 10.40 6.31 -13.76
N LEU A 528 9.17 5.87 -14.04
CA LEU A 528 8.16 6.70 -14.71
C LEU A 528 7.91 8.01 -13.95
N PHE A 529 7.71 7.95 -12.63
CA PHE A 529 7.55 9.15 -11.80
C PHE A 529 8.81 10.04 -11.81
N ARG A 530 10.03 9.48 -11.80
CA ARG A 530 11.26 10.28 -11.93
C ARG A 530 11.30 11.04 -13.27
N HIS A 531 10.92 10.39 -14.37
CA HIS A 531 10.86 11.01 -15.70
C HIS A 531 9.76 12.08 -15.83
N ILE A 532 8.60 11.86 -15.19
CA ILE A 532 7.55 12.88 -15.04
C ILE A 532 8.09 14.11 -14.29
N SER A 533 8.85 13.91 -13.20
CA SER A 533 9.49 15.00 -12.46
C SER A 533 10.53 15.75 -13.32
N TYR A 534 11.30 15.07 -14.18
CA TYR A 534 12.17 15.75 -15.16
C TYR A 534 11.36 16.67 -16.09
N LEU A 535 10.22 16.21 -16.60
CA LEU A 535 9.38 17.00 -17.51
C LEU A 535 8.77 18.21 -16.79
N GLN A 536 8.23 18.03 -15.58
CA GLN A 536 7.73 19.12 -14.73
C GLN A 536 8.81 20.17 -14.41
N ASN A 537 10.04 19.73 -14.12
CA ASN A 537 11.15 20.64 -13.85
C ASN A 537 11.66 21.35 -15.12
N GLY A 538 11.76 20.64 -16.25
CA GLY A 538 12.15 21.23 -17.53
C GLY A 538 11.19 22.33 -17.99
N LEU A 539 9.88 22.10 -17.85
CA LEU A 539 8.84 23.10 -18.10
C LEU A 539 8.97 24.32 -17.16
N ARG A 540 9.17 24.09 -15.86
CA ARG A 540 9.34 25.13 -14.84
C ARG A 540 10.59 25.99 -15.04
N ASN A 541 11.66 25.37 -15.55
CA ASN A 541 12.93 26.02 -15.85
C ASN A 541 12.96 26.69 -17.24
N CYS A 542 11.87 26.59 -18.01
CA CYS A 542 11.79 27.01 -19.41
C CYS A 542 12.93 26.40 -20.27
N GLU A 543 13.17 25.09 -20.12
CA GLU A 543 14.06 24.35 -21.02
C GLU A 543 13.62 24.50 -22.49
N ASN A 544 14.58 24.43 -23.41
CA ASN A 544 14.26 24.58 -24.83
C ASN A 544 13.53 23.35 -25.39
N GLY A 545 12.79 23.54 -26.49
CA GLY A 545 12.03 22.47 -27.14
C GLY A 545 12.83 21.18 -27.35
N PRO A 546 14.05 21.19 -27.90
CA PRO A 546 14.88 19.98 -28.04
C PRO A 546 15.12 19.22 -26.72
N ALA A 547 15.34 19.92 -25.60
CA ALA A 547 15.55 19.29 -24.30
C ALA A 547 14.24 18.71 -23.72
N ILE A 548 13.12 19.42 -23.87
CA ILE A 548 11.76 18.93 -23.53
C ILE A 548 11.40 17.68 -24.34
N GLU A 549 11.67 17.71 -25.64
CA GLU A 549 11.42 16.58 -26.55
C GLU A 549 12.25 15.33 -26.20
N GLU A 550 13.51 15.50 -25.77
CA GLU A 550 14.31 14.37 -25.32
C GLU A 550 13.79 13.78 -24.00
N ILE A 551 13.28 14.60 -23.06
CA ILE A 551 12.59 14.09 -21.87
C ILE A 551 11.34 13.28 -22.28
N ILE A 552 10.53 13.80 -23.20
CA ILE A 552 9.35 13.09 -23.69
C ILE A 552 9.76 11.77 -24.37
N LYS A 553 10.84 11.77 -25.17
CA LYS A 553 11.39 10.57 -25.83
C LYS A 553 11.85 9.51 -24.83
N THR A 554 12.57 9.89 -23.77
CA THR A 554 13.00 8.93 -22.73
C THR A 554 11.81 8.43 -21.90
N THR A 555 10.86 9.31 -21.56
CA THR A 555 9.67 8.93 -20.78
C THR A 555 8.77 7.95 -21.53
N LEU A 556 8.52 8.21 -22.81
CA LEU A 556 7.75 7.30 -23.68
C LEU A 556 8.47 5.96 -23.90
N SER A 557 9.81 5.93 -23.82
CA SER A 557 10.57 4.67 -23.87
C SER A 557 10.34 3.81 -22.62
N VAL A 558 10.24 4.42 -21.43
CA VAL A 558 9.85 3.73 -20.19
C VAL A 558 8.38 3.24 -20.26
N TYR A 559 7.48 4.09 -20.76
CA TYR A 559 6.06 3.72 -20.94
C TYR A 559 5.88 2.52 -21.88
N ARG A 560 6.53 2.54 -23.04
CA ARG A 560 6.50 1.44 -24.02
C ARG A 560 7.13 0.16 -23.47
N TYR A 561 8.23 0.27 -22.72
CA TYR A 561 8.83 -0.90 -22.06
C TYR A 561 7.84 -1.56 -21.10
N TRP A 562 7.14 -0.78 -20.27
CA TRP A 562 6.12 -1.35 -19.37
C TRP A 562 5.03 -2.06 -20.14
N ASP A 563 4.41 -1.43 -21.14
CA ASP A 563 3.23 -1.99 -21.82
C ASP A 563 3.52 -3.36 -22.48
N VAL A 564 4.71 -3.48 -23.10
CA VAL A 564 5.21 -4.72 -23.71
C VAL A 564 5.53 -5.81 -22.68
N THR A 565 5.92 -5.46 -21.44
CA THR A 565 6.47 -6.41 -20.46
C THR A 565 5.57 -6.65 -19.26
N HIS A 566 5.35 -5.62 -18.45
CA HIS A 566 4.56 -5.67 -17.24
C HIS A 566 3.07 -5.43 -17.51
N GLY A 567 2.72 -4.58 -18.49
CA GLY A 567 1.33 -4.26 -18.86
C GLY A 567 0.54 -5.49 -19.28
N ALA A 568 1.08 -6.32 -20.18
CA ALA A 568 0.48 -7.59 -20.58
C ALA A 568 0.22 -8.51 -19.36
N PHE A 569 1.25 -8.80 -18.56
CA PHE A 569 1.13 -9.62 -17.36
C PHE A 569 0.09 -9.07 -16.35
N PHE A 570 0.09 -7.75 -16.11
CA PHE A 570 -0.83 -7.11 -15.18
C PHE A 570 -2.27 -7.13 -15.67
N ARG A 571 -2.51 -6.94 -16.99
CA ARG A 571 -3.84 -7.13 -17.59
C ARG A 571 -4.36 -8.55 -17.40
N ASP A 572 -3.52 -9.56 -17.58
CA ASP A 572 -3.92 -10.96 -17.33
C ASP A 572 -4.30 -11.19 -15.84
N LEU A 573 -3.62 -10.53 -14.89
CA LEU A 573 -3.98 -10.58 -13.47
C LEU A 573 -5.33 -9.91 -13.14
N ILE A 574 -5.71 -8.85 -13.87
CA ILE A 574 -7.06 -8.23 -13.76
C ILE A 574 -8.10 -9.22 -14.29
N MET A 575 -7.90 -9.75 -15.51
CA MET A 575 -8.89 -10.60 -16.19
C MET A 575 -9.12 -11.94 -15.47
N ASN A 576 -8.11 -12.45 -14.76
CA ASN A 576 -8.16 -13.72 -14.05
C ASN A 576 -8.19 -13.56 -12.51
N TYR A 577 -8.58 -12.38 -12.00
CA TYR A 577 -8.41 -11.94 -10.61
C TYR A 577 -8.75 -12.98 -9.53
N GLU A 578 -9.86 -13.72 -9.64
CA GLU A 578 -10.23 -14.72 -8.63
C GLU A 578 -9.31 -15.95 -8.58
N SER A 579 -8.59 -16.25 -9.67
CA SER A 579 -7.53 -17.27 -9.67
C SER A 579 -6.21 -16.79 -9.06
N VAL A 580 -6.04 -15.47 -8.88
CA VAL A 580 -4.78 -14.88 -8.43
C VAL A 580 -4.62 -15.09 -6.91
N PRO A 581 -3.46 -15.64 -6.45
CA PRO A 581 -3.20 -15.86 -5.03
C PRO A 581 -3.39 -14.59 -4.18
N PRO A 582 -3.98 -14.67 -2.97
CA PRO A 582 -4.31 -13.52 -2.12
C PRO A 582 -3.16 -12.51 -1.95
N ARG A 583 -1.94 -12.98 -1.67
CA ARG A 583 -0.77 -12.11 -1.50
C ARG A 583 -0.44 -11.32 -2.77
N ILE A 584 -0.55 -11.93 -3.96
CA ILE A 584 -0.35 -11.23 -5.24
C ILE A 584 -1.50 -10.23 -5.46
N ARG A 585 -2.75 -10.63 -5.18
CA ARG A 585 -3.92 -9.73 -5.21
C ARG A 585 -3.72 -8.47 -4.34
N SER A 586 -3.09 -8.57 -3.16
CA SER A 586 -2.76 -7.40 -2.31
C SER A 586 -1.66 -6.48 -2.84
N TRP A 587 -0.85 -6.93 -3.82
CA TRP A 587 0.35 -6.22 -4.28
C TRP A 587 0.22 -5.56 -5.64
N PHE A 588 -0.33 -6.27 -6.63
CA PHE A 588 -0.33 -5.76 -8.00
C PHE A 588 -1.16 -4.45 -8.18
N PRO A 589 -2.27 -4.19 -7.44
CA PRO A 589 -2.94 -2.89 -7.47
C PRO A 589 -2.03 -1.75 -6.97
N CYS A 590 -1.23 -2.01 -5.94
CA CYS A 590 -0.27 -1.07 -5.34
C CYS A 590 0.92 -0.71 -6.26
N ILE A 591 1.00 -1.32 -7.45
CA ILE A 591 1.95 -0.97 -8.51
C ILE A 591 1.22 -0.43 -9.74
N SER A 592 0.17 -1.10 -10.22
CA SER A 592 -0.54 -0.69 -11.44
C SER A 592 -1.34 0.59 -11.27
N ILE A 593 -2.09 0.76 -10.19
CA ILE A 593 -2.95 1.95 -10.03
C ILE A 593 -2.10 3.24 -10.00
N PRO A 594 -0.96 3.31 -9.28
CA PRO A 594 -0.05 4.43 -9.43
C PRO A 594 0.70 4.48 -10.78
N TRP A 595 0.92 3.36 -11.48
CA TRP A 595 1.45 3.38 -12.85
C TRP A 595 0.49 4.12 -13.82
N HIS A 596 -0.80 3.82 -13.75
CA HIS A 596 -1.81 4.49 -14.56
C HIS A 596 -1.97 5.97 -14.15
N LEU A 597 -1.87 6.30 -12.84
CA LEU A 597 -1.79 7.70 -12.40
C LEU A 597 -0.60 8.44 -13.03
N GLY A 598 0.59 7.86 -13.01
CA GLY A 598 1.76 8.42 -13.71
C GLY A 598 1.53 8.56 -15.21
N SER A 599 0.86 7.59 -15.83
CA SER A 599 0.51 7.62 -17.26
C SER A 599 -0.49 8.74 -17.61
N LEU A 600 -1.47 9.00 -16.74
CA LEU A 600 -2.40 10.12 -16.85
C LEU A 600 -1.69 11.47 -16.69
N MET A 601 -0.79 11.59 -15.69
CA MET A 601 0.06 12.78 -15.51
C MET A 601 0.96 13.03 -16.73
N LEU A 602 1.54 11.98 -17.33
CA LEU A 602 2.32 12.08 -18.56
C LEU A 602 1.47 12.59 -19.74
N ALA A 603 0.26 12.06 -19.92
CA ALA A 603 -0.65 12.54 -20.96
C ALA A 603 -1.00 14.03 -20.78
N ASN A 604 -1.27 14.46 -19.55
CA ASN A 604 -1.58 15.86 -19.22
C ASN A 604 -0.38 16.80 -19.50
N LEU A 605 0.85 16.36 -19.20
CA LEU A 605 2.07 17.13 -19.50
C LEU A 605 2.40 17.19 -21.00
N ILE A 606 2.10 16.13 -21.76
CA ILE A 606 2.25 16.11 -23.22
C ILE A 606 1.24 17.07 -23.86
N ASP A 607 -0.03 17.03 -23.45
CA ASP A 607 -1.04 17.97 -23.96
C ASP A 607 -0.66 19.42 -23.61
N TYR A 608 -0.20 19.69 -22.39
CA TYR A 608 0.28 21.03 -22.01
C TYR A 608 1.43 21.51 -22.91
N VAL A 609 2.41 20.65 -23.23
CA VAL A 609 3.52 20.93 -24.15
C VAL A 609 3.02 21.24 -25.57
N ASP A 610 2.04 20.48 -26.06
CA ASP A 610 1.53 20.60 -27.44
C ASP A 610 0.52 21.75 -27.59
N GLU A 611 -0.28 22.08 -26.57
CA GLU A 611 -1.11 23.29 -26.54
C GLU A 611 -0.24 24.55 -26.57
N HIS A 612 0.74 24.63 -25.67
CA HIS A 612 1.56 25.83 -25.45
C HIS A 612 2.77 25.92 -26.41
N ARG A 613 2.95 24.93 -27.30
CA ARG A 613 4.06 24.84 -28.29
C ARG A 613 5.46 24.93 -27.66
N LEU A 614 5.63 24.26 -26.52
CA LEU A 614 6.90 24.27 -25.77
C LEU A 614 7.93 23.27 -26.33
N GLY A 615 7.45 22.22 -27.02
CA GLY A 615 8.26 21.22 -27.72
C GLY A 615 8.65 21.64 -29.14
N CYS A 616 9.08 20.68 -29.96
CA CYS A 616 9.40 20.93 -31.37
C CYS A 616 8.17 20.69 -32.26
N ASP A 617 7.85 21.62 -33.17
CA ASP A 617 6.68 21.52 -34.07
C ASP A 617 6.64 20.20 -34.88
N SER A 618 7.80 19.64 -35.26
CA SER A 618 7.91 18.34 -35.94
C SER A 618 7.40 17.16 -35.10
N ASN A 619 7.61 17.22 -33.78
CA ASN A 619 7.28 16.14 -32.86
C ASN A 619 5.84 16.31 -32.36
N ARG A 620 5.45 17.54 -32.04
CA ARG A 620 4.07 17.98 -31.83
C ARG A 620 3.15 17.52 -32.97
N ALA A 621 3.53 17.74 -34.23
CA ALA A 621 2.76 17.29 -35.39
C ALA A 621 2.56 15.76 -35.41
N LYS A 622 3.61 14.98 -35.11
CA LYS A 622 3.51 13.51 -34.99
C LYS A 622 2.60 13.09 -33.84
N ARG A 623 2.74 13.68 -32.65
CA ARG A 623 1.93 13.37 -31.46
C ARG A 623 0.44 13.64 -31.69
N LEU A 624 0.11 14.80 -32.26
CA LEU A 624 -1.26 15.17 -32.58
C LEU A 624 -1.86 14.30 -33.69
N HIS A 625 -1.08 13.96 -34.74
CA HIS A 625 -1.55 13.07 -35.80
C HIS A 625 -1.90 11.66 -35.30
N VAL A 626 -1.11 11.12 -34.36
CA VAL A 626 -1.34 9.79 -33.77
C VAL A 626 -2.34 9.82 -32.60
N GLY A 627 -2.68 11.01 -32.08
CA GLY A 627 -3.55 11.18 -30.91
C GLY A 627 -2.90 10.71 -29.60
N LEU A 628 -1.59 10.88 -29.44
CA LEU A 628 -0.79 10.13 -28.46
C LEU A 628 -1.26 10.30 -27.00
N ALA A 629 -1.43 11.53 -26.52
CA ALA A 629 -1.84 11.78 -25.13
C ALA A 629 -3.27 11.26 -24.87
N ALA A 630 -4.21 11.49 -25.79
CA ALA A 630 -5.57 10.95 -25.72
C ALA A 630 -5.59 9.41 -25.68
N LYS A 631 -4.72 8.73 -26.42
CA LYS A 631 -4.55 7.26 -26.36
C LYS A 631 -4.04 6.80 -24.98
N ILE A 632 -2.95 7.41 -24.48
CA ILE A 632 -2.38 7.09 -23.17
C ILE A 632 -3.43 7.32 -22.06
N ARG A 633 -4.18 8.42 -22.14
CA ARG A 633 -5.25 8.77 -21.20
C ARG A 633 -6.39 7.75 -21.25
N ARG A 634 -6.96 7.48 -22.43
CA ARG A 634 -8.07 6.53 -22.59
C ARG A 634 -7.70 5.12 -22.15
N ALA A 635 -6.51 4.62 -22.53
CA ALA A 635 -6.03 3.30 -22.09
C ALA A 635 -5.90 3.22 -20.56
N SER A 636 -5.26 4.22 -19.94
CA SER A 636 -5.05 4.27 -18.48
C SER A 636 -6.38 4.36 -17.71
N SER A 637 -7.32 5.19 -18.16
CA SER A 637 -8.64 5.31 -17.55
C SER A 637 -9.50 4.06 -17.71
N ILE A 638 -9.37 3.30 -18.81
CA ILE A 638 -10.06 2.03 -19.01
C ILE A 638 -9.50 0.95 -18.07
N GLU A 639 -8.18 0.78 -18.02
CA GLU A 639 -7.56 -0.21 -17.10
C GLU A 639 -7.85 0.16 -15.62
N LEU A 640 -7.85 1.44 -15.25
CA LEU A 640 -8.25 1.88 -13.91
C LEU A 640 -9.72 1.56 -13.57
N ALA A 641 -10.65 1.71 -14.52
CA ALA A 641 -12.04 1.35 -14.32
C ALA A 641 -12.24 -0.18 -14.20
N GLN A 642 -11.45 -0.97 -14.93
CA GLN A 642 -11.42 -2.43 -14.78
C GLN A 642 -10.85 -2.85 -13.41
N PHE A 643 -9.75 -2.23 -12.97
CA PHE A 643 -9.22 -2.38 -11.60
C PHE A 643 -10.30 -2.09 -10.56
N ALA A 644 -10.97 -0.95 -10.66
CA ALA A 644 -12.02 -0.52 -9.73
C ALA A 644 -13.17 -1.53 -9.65
N ALA A 645 -13.53 -2.18 -10.76
CA ALA A 645 -14.59 -3.19 -10.84
C ALA A 645 -14.21 -4.57 -10.26
N VAL A 646 -12.92 -4.97 -10.26
CA VAL A 646 -12.48 -6.25 -9.69
C VAL A 646 -12.03 -6.14 -8.23
N ILE A 647 -11.42 -5.02 -7.81
CA ILE A 647 -10.99 -4.86 -6.41
C ILE A 647 -12.16 -4.53 -5.48
N THR A 648 -13.25 -3.96 -5.99
CA THR A 648 -14.40 -3.57 -5.15
C THR A 648 -15.39 -4.73 -5.02
N PRO A 649 -15.81 -5.13 -3.79
CA PRO A 649 -16.81 -6.19 -3.60
C PRO A 649 -18.11 -5.94 -4.39
N GLN A 650 -18.61 -6.99 -5.05
CA GLN A 650 -19.85 -6.93 -5.82
C GLN A 650 -21.06 -7.33 -4.95
N ALA A 651 -22.18 -6.62 -5.11
CA ALA A 651 -23.35 -6.73 -4.24
C ALA A 651 -24.17 -8.04 -4.38
N ILE A 652 -23.79 -8.95 -5.28
CA ILE A 652 -24.66 -10.06 -5.73
C ILE A 652 -24.30 -11.37 -5.02
N GLY A 653 -25.01 -11.68 -3.93
CA GLY A 653 -25.23 -13.04 -3.43
C GLY A 653 -24.02 -13.86 -2.94
N ALA A 654 -22.81 -13.33 -2.99
CA ALA A 654 -21.58 -14.04 -2.63
C ALA A 654 -21.48 -14.25 -1.09
N ILE A 655 -21.88 -15.44 -0.62
CA ILE A 655 -21.83 -15.80 0.80
C ILE A 655 -20.36 -15.92 1.27
N GLY A 656 -19.87 -14.89 1.96
CA GLY A 656 -18.84 -15.01 3.00
C GLY A 656 -17.41 -15.36 2.56
N LEU A 657 -17.07 -15.42 1.27
CA LEU A 657 -15.68 -15.58 0.84
C LEU A 657 -14.90 -14.29 1.07
N LYS A 658 -13.98 -14.31 2.05
CA LYS A 658 -12.94 -13.28 2.20
C LYS A 658 -12.06 -13.28 0.95
N GLN A 659 -11.89 -12.14 0.29
CA GLN A 659 -10.97 -12.03 -0.86
C GLN A 659 -9.51 -12.30 -0.44
N LEU A 660 -9.17 -11.97 0.80
CA LEU A 660 -7.84 -12.19 1.38
C LEU A 660 -7.92 -13.05 2.65
N PRO A 661 -8.02 -14.40 2.55
CA PRO A 661 -7.87 -15.27 3.71
C PRO A 661 -6.54 -14.99 4.45
N ASP A 662 -6.54 -15.28 5.75
CA ASP A 662 -5.45 -15.05 6.72
C ASP A 662 -5.10 -13.59 7.06
N PHE A 663 -5.62 -12.60 6.33
CA PHE A 663 -5.48 -11.17 6.66
C PHE A 663 -6.45 -10.74 7.79
N HIS A 664 -6.11 -9.68 8.52
CA HIS A 664 -6.92 -9.06 9.58
C HIS A 664 -8.32 -8.66 9.09
N PHE A 665 -9.32 -8.74 9.97
CA PHE A 665 -10.74 -8.54 9.60
C PHE A 665 -11.03 -7.16 8.98
N ALA A 666 -10.31 -6.12 9.41
CA ALA A 666 -10.43 -4.78 8.85
C ALA A 666 -10.02 -4.63 7.37
N VAL A 667 -9.29 -5.61 6.80
CA VAL A 667 -8.76 -5.54 5.42
C VAL A 667 -9.01 -6.80 4.58
N ASN A 668 -9.49 -7.91 5.16
CA ASN A 668 -9.65 -9.17 4.42
C ASN A 668 -10.84 -9.22 3.44
N GLU A 669 -11.71 -8.22 3.48
CA GLU A 669 -12.80 -8.03 2.51
C GLU A 669 -12.26 -7.73 1.09
N SER A 670 -11.11 -7.06 0.95
CA SER A 670 -10.53 -6.74 -0.37
C SER A 670 -9.09 -6.20 -0.33
N PRO A 671 -8.27 -6.50 -1.35
CA PRO A 671 -7.02 -5.80 -1.67
C PRO A 671 -7.06 -4.27 -1.69
N ALA A 672 -8.18 -3.64 -2.04
CA ALA A 672 -8.32 -2.18 -2.02
C ALA A 672 -8.20 -1.61 -0.59
N LEU A 673 -8.42 -2.44 0.44
CA LEU A 673 -8.15 -2.09 1.83
C LEU A 673 -6.71 -2.41 2.24
N THR A 674 -5.95 -3.20 1.49
CA THR A 674 -4.53 -3.52 1.81
C THR A 674 -3.51 -2.55 1.22
N GLU A 675 -3.94 -1.54 0.46
CA GLU A 675 -3.03 -0.53 -0.07
C GLU A 675 -2.61 0.50 1.02
N PRO A 676 -1.31 0.81 1.15
CA PRO A 676 -0.79 1.62 2.25
C PRO A 676 -0.74 3.13 1.98
N TRP A 677 -1.10 3.64 0.79
CA TRP A 677 -0.87 5.05 0.41
C TRP A 677 -2.08 5.64 -0.34
N THR A 678 -3.18 5.81 0.39
CA THR A 678 -4.53 6.03 -0.15
C THR A 678 -4.66 7.16 -1.18
N ILE A 679 -3.90 8.26 -1.02
CA ILE A 679 -3.92 9.39 -1.96
C ILE A 679 -3.62 8.99 -3.41
N LEU A 680 -2.81 7.95 -3.64
CA LEU A 680 -2.49 7.46 -4.98
C LEU A 680 -3.72 6.83 -5.65
N PHE A 681 -4.47 6.01 -4.90
CA PHE A 681 -5.68 5.36 -5.40
C PHE A 681 -6.81 6.37 -5.58
N ILE A 682 -6.95 7.33 -4.65
CA ILE A 682 -7.93 8.42 -4.75
C ILE A 682 -7.69 9.22 -6.03
N ARG A 683 -6.48 9.73 -6.27
CA ARG A 683 -6.17 10.51 -7.48
C ARG A 683 -6.39 9.69 -8.76
N ALA A 684 -5.91 8.44 -8.80
CA ALA A 684 -6.09 7.58 -9.97
C ALA A 684 -7.57 7.35 -10.35
N PHE A 685 -8.41 6.98 -9.38
CA PHE A 685 -9.84 6.76 -9.65
C PHE A 685 -10.60 8.07 -9.86
N THR A 686 -10.15 9.19 -9.29
CA THR A 686 -10.71 10.52 -9.56
C THR A 686 -10.46 10.93 -11.01
N ASP A 687 -9.21 10.88 -11.47
CA ASP A 687 -8.82 11.27 -12.84
C ASP A 687 -9.50 10.36 -13.88
N ALA A 688 -9.58 9.04 -13.60
CA ALA A 688 -10.29 8.10 -14.46
C ALA A 688 -11.82 8.34 -14.49
N ALA A 689 -12.45 8.66 -13.35
CA ALA A 689 -13.87 9.00 -13.30
C ALA A 689 -14.17 10.30 -14.06
N VAL A 690 -13.37 11.35 -13.85
CA VAL A 690 -13.47 12.63 -14.58
C VAL A 690 -13.33 12.41 -16.09
N PHE A 691 -12.40 11.55 -16.52
CA PHE A 691 -12.25 11.19 -17.93
C PHE A 691 -13.50 10.52 -18.52
N HIS A 692 -14.05 9.49 -17.86
CA HIS A 692 -15.25 8.81 -18.37
C HIS A 692 -16.50 9.70 -18.32
N ILE A 693 -16.60 10.62 -17.35
CA ILE A 693 -17.63 11.69 -17.33
C ILE A 693 -17.47 12.62 -18.53
N GLY A 694 -16.24 13.01 -18.89
CA GLY A 694 -15.98 13.79 -20.11
C GLY A 694 -16.41 13.07 -21.39
N GLU A 695 -16.11 11.77 -21.53
CA GLU A 695 -16.55 10.99 -22.71
C GLU A 695 -18.09 10.82 -22.73
N ILE A 696 -18.76 10.77 -21.56
CA ILE A 696 -20.23 10.79 -21.45
C ILE A 696 -20.80 12.13 -21.95
N GLU A 697 -20.27 13.26 -21.47
CA GLU A 697 -20.68 14.60 -21.90
C GLU A 697 -20.46 14.79 -23.42
N GLU A 698 -19.32 14.34 -23.96
CA GLU A 698 -19.06 14.37 -25.40
C GLU A 698 -20.05 13.51 -26.19
N LEU A 699 -20.30 12.26 -25.78
CA LEU A 699 -21.23 11.35 -26.46
C LEU A 699 -22.67 11.88 -26.45
N GLN A 700 -23.14 12.45 -25.33
CA GLN A 700 -24.45 13.08 -25.24
C GLN A 700 -24.61 14.25 -26.22
N ASN A 701 -23.60 15.12 -26.32
CA ASN A 701 -23.62 16.26 -27.25
C ASN A 701 -23.64 15.84 -28.74
N HIS A 702 -23.22 14.62 -29.07
CA HIS A 702 -23.17 14.11 -30.45
C HIS A 702 -24.37 13.21 -30.85
N GLN A 703 -25.38 13.02 -29.99
CA GLN A 703 -26.53 12.11 -30.23
C GLN A 703 -27.39 12.42 -31.47
N TRP A 704 -27.19 13.55 -32.16
CA TRP A 704 -28.00 13.95 -33.33
C TRP A 704 -27.67 13.24 -34.65
N SER A 705 -26.74 12.26 -34.67
CA SER A 705 -26.28 11.64 -35.93
C SER A 705 -26.39 10.11 -36.04
N ASP A 706 -26.18 9.34 -34.96
CA ASP A 706 -26.16 7.87 -35.04
C ASP A 706 -26.61 7.24 -33.70
N ILE A 707 -27.78 6.60 -33.69
CA ILE A 707 -28.54 6.33 -32.45
C ILE A 707 -28.11 5.04 -31.76
N ASP A 708 -27.74 4.00 -32.51
CA ASP A 708 -27.56 2.64 -31.97
C ASP A 708 -26.19 2.50 -31.28
N HIS A 709 -25.11 2.85 -31.98
CA HIS A 709 -23.74 2.75 -31.47
C HIS A 709 -23.41 3.77 -30.37
N THR A 710 -24.04 4.94 -30.34
CA THR A 710 -23.82 5.93 -29.26
C THR A 710 -24.42 5.45 -27.94
N SER A 711 -25.48 4.64 -27.96
CA SER A 711 -26.12 4.06 -26.78
C SER A 711 -25.20 3.09 -26.02
N GLU A 712 -24.57 2.15 -26.74
CA GLU A 712 -23.62 1.19 -26.15
C GLU A 712 -22.38 1.91 -25.59
N ALA A 713 -21.79 2.83 -26.37
CA ALA A 713 -20.60 3.58 -25.95
C ALA A 713 -20.86 4.44 -24.69
N LEU A 714 -22.05 5.05 -24.60
CA LEU A 714 -22.51 5.81 -23.44
C LEU A 714 -22.64 4.89 -22.21
N GLN A 715 -23.36 3.77 -22.34
CA GLN A 715 -23.55 2.80 -21.26
C GLN A 715 -22.22 2.25 -20.71
N VAL A 716 -21.28 1.92 -21.61
CA VAL A 716 -19.95 1.44 -21.24
C VAL A 716 -19.15 2.51 -20.48
N SER A 717 -19.26 3.78 -20.88
CA SER A 717 -18.58 4.89 -20.20
C SER A 717 -19.18 5.17 -18.82
N THR A 718 -20.52 5.14 -18.69
CA THR A 718 -21.22 5.24 -17.40
C THR A 718 -20.81 4.12 -16.44
N ALA A 719 -20.82 2.86 -16.88
CA ALA A 719 -20.41 1.73 -16.04
C ALA A 719 -18.94 1.80 -15.57
N ARG A 720 -18.06 2.42 -16.36
CA ARG A 720 -16.66 2.71 -15.98
C ARG A 720 -16.57 3.84 -14.96
N ALA A 721 -17.28 4.96 -15.18
CA ALA A 721 -17.35 6.07 -14.23
C ALA A 721 -17.91 5.62 -12.87
N GLU A 722 -19.05 4.92 -12.87
CA GLU A 722 -19.63 4.30 -11.68
C GLU A 722 -18.63 3.42 -10.93
N SER A 723 -17.85 2.61 -11.63
CA SER A 723 -16.92 1.67 -11.00
C SER A 723 -15.78 2.39 -10.29
N CYS A 724 -15.23 3.45 -10.88
CA CYS A 724 -14.28 4.34 -10.21
C CYS A 724 -14.89 5.03 -8.98
N ILE A 725 -16.13 5.54 -9.09
CA ILE A 725 -16.87 6.17 -7.97
C ILE A 725 -17.15 5.16 -6.84
N ARG A 726 -17.46 3.91 -7.18
CA ARG A 726 -17.69 2.80 -6.24
C ARG A 726 -16.41 2.45 -5.48
N ALA A 727 -15.26 2.43 -6.15
CA ALA A 727 -13.95 2.25 -5.51
C ALA A 727 -13.57 3.44 -4.60
N LEU A 728 -13.90 4.68 -4.98
CA LEU A 728 -13.72 5.86 -4.13
C LEU A 728 -14.56 5.77 -2.85
N ARG A 729 -15.85 5.43 -2.94
CA ARG A 729 -16.72 5.14 -1.79
C ARG A 729 -16.23 3.97 -0.94
N PHE A 730 -15.57 2.97 -1.54
CA PHE A 730 -14.98 1.87 -0.79
C PHE A 730 -13.77 2.32 0.05
N LEU A 731 -12.88 3.11 -0.54
CA LEU A 731 -11.79 3.77 0.16
C LEU A 731 -12.31 4.80 1.18
N GLY A 732 -13.53 5.31 1.00
CA GLY A 732 -14.30 6.14 1.93
C GLY A 732 -14.31 5.61 3.37
N ARG A 733 -14.35 4.28 3.53
CA ARG A 733 -14.26 3.58 4.84
C ARG A 733 -13.04 4.02 5.66
N LYS A 734 -11.89 4.24 5.02
CA LYS A 734 -10.63 4.66 5.69
C LYS A 734 -10.28 6.13 5.43
N SER A 735 -10.69 6.68 4.29
CA SER A 735 -10.36 8.04 3.86
C SER A 735 -11.60 8.88 3.56
N ARG A 736 -11.83 9.88 4.41
CA ARG A 736 -12.91 10.86 4.21
C ARG A 736 -12.74 11.68 2.91
N MET A 737 -11.50 11.85 2.44
CA MET A 737 -11.22 12.48 1.15
C MET A 737 -11.80 11.66 -0.03
N ALA A 738 -11.69 10.33 0.03
CA ALA A 738 -12.25 9.45 -1.00
C ALA A 738 -13.79 9.51 -1.01
N GLU A 739 -14.42 9.59 0.17
CA GLU A 739 -15.87 9.73 0.32
C GLU A 739 -16.39 11.09 -0.17
N ASP A 740 -15.72 12.18 0.20
CA ASP A 740 -16.07 13.54 -0.25
C ASP A 740 -15.99 13.63 -1.80
N ILE A 741 -14.92 13.09 -2.42
CA ILE A 741 -14.74 13.11 -3.88
C ILE A 741 -15.73 12.15 -4.58
N GLY A 742 -15.93 10.93 -4.06
CA GLY A 742 -16.94 10.00 -4.59
C GLY A 742 -18.36 10.58 -4.54
N THR A 743 -18.66 11.35 -3.49
CA THR A 743 -19.92 12.09 -3.35
C THR A 743 -20.03 13.25 -4.35
N VAL A 744 -18.95 13.98 -4.65
CA VAL A 744 -18.93 15.04 -5.67
C VAL A 744 -19.13 14.45 -7.08
N LEU A 745 -18.41 13.38 -7.41
CA LEU A 745 -18.46 12.74 -8.72
C LEU A 745 -19.81 12.08 -9.01
N SER A 746 -20.40 11.38 -8.03
CA SER A 746 -21.77 10.81 -8.17
C SER A 746 -22.76 11.91 -8.53
N LYS A 747 -22.78 13.02 -7.76
CA LYS A 747 -23.70 14.14 -7.98
C LYS A 747 -23.58 14.84 -9.33
N HIS A 748 -22.51 14.61 -10.09
CA HIS A 748 -22.33 15.12 -11.44
C HIS A 748 -22.60 14.04 -12.51
N LEU A 749 -22.47 12.76 -12.17
CA LEU A 749 -22.95 11.64 -13.00
C LEU A 749 -24.49 11.49 -12.93
N ASP A 750 -25.09 11.93 -11.83
CA ASP A 750 -26.53 11.91 -11.54
C ASP A 750 -27.30 13.12 -12.14
N THR A 751 -26.64 14.02 -12.90
CA THR A 751 -27.20 15.29 -13.45
C THR A 751 -27.12 15.42 -14.96
#